data_AF-P34534-F1
#
_entry.id   AF-P34534-F1
#
_cell.length_a   1.000
_cell.length_b   1.000
_cell.length_c   1.000
_cell.angle_alpha   90.00
_cell.angle_beta   90.00
_cell.angle_gamma   90.00
#
_symmetry.space_group_name_H-M   'P 1'
#
loop_
_entity.id
_entity.type
_entity.pdbx_description
1 polymer ?
#
loop_
_entity_poly.entity_id
_entity_poly.type
_entity_poly.pdbx_seq_one_letter_code
_entity_poly.pdbx_strand_id
1 'polypeptide(L)'
;MHRLRVLRHLKFCISTSHRTTVVLKNTRSFCNNIPSTSFASEAAAKYEKKSPTEHVLLRPDTYIGGVAMREDQIIWLRDSENRKMIAKEVTYPPGLLKIFDEILVNAADNKARDSSMNRLEVWLDRETARISVWNNGSGLPVEIHPTEGIYVPTLVFGNLFTSSNYDDSEIKTVGGRNGYGAKLCNIFSKEFIVETVDTRIKRRFRQKWYDNMKKCNEAEVVEILDETVKDYTKVEFVPDLERFQIDKLSDDVIDLIGRRVFEVAATLPRDVDVYLNGQKCDVDGFEDYVKMFNDSSSLLFLHPTPRWHVGVAKRNNFFGESHVVLPKIVSFVNNINTEKGGSHVDYVMDKIVNIIKPIVDSKLGDPTKSVKPAVIKNNLSIFINCLIENPSFESQTKETLTTKAKNFGSIFECDAKKTAEWAEQSGLIEDIVEEVLNMKKKKLPGKRVSVSSVRDIVKLEDAEWAGITGTAEKCTLILTEGDSAKALALAGLEVLGRETYGVFPLKGKLLNVSNLDDARASKNEEISNLLRILGLKFEDSNSITRESLRYGRLLILADQDEDGSHIKGLIVNFIHKFWPSLVHTDGFIQSFRTPLLKAKKGDKVRSFFSMNEYRKWADVEEGGKWKIKYYKGLGTSTSNEAREYFSDLDHHTVNFKYTGTTDDDAIRMAFDRDKSDERKEWIRRSENEITNEDDGKTEISYQEFVDGQLMQFGMVDLKRSIPSLIDGLKPSQRKILWTLLNNMDESTEIKVSQLAGAVAHRQSYHHGEESLVRTIIRMGQTFCGSSNLPLLQPIGQFGTRHEGGNDAASARYIFTALAPTTRLLFPQADDDLLQKNVEEGMVVEPTWLCPIVPLILINGTEGIGTGWSTKIANRNPIDIIDMIRRKIDSISTEYEIPPFYEEFRGKLEVVTPTKFISSGKIQLIRPERKNASTFSIEIVELPIGIWTSKYKEKLSKIVETLPVLEFSERHTEKRVHFRITLDRKKSSRFLQKSNSDLLNYFKLRTSLTENRVLFDRNGELKEFGNISEIAAEFFEVRRDLYEKRLKIQKEECEAKLIYVENQLNFIEMVTNGTIEIRSMGRNQLEEKLQEMGFRVDPMATIAKNSKKANYGYLLEMPVSRLTSDEMKRLEERKSRRRTELEAAESADWKSVWRSELDKLAEAVGNNRKS
;
A
#
# COMPACT_ATOMS: atom_id res chain seq x y z
N MET A 1 6.97 7.40 -12.36
CA MET A 1 6.63 8.79 -12.77
C MET A 1 6.76 9.78 -11.59
N HIS A 2 7.93 9.88 -10.94
CA HIS A 2 8.35 11.02 -10.09
C HIS A 2 9.90 11.00 -9.91
N ARG A 3 10.60 11.33 -11.01
CA ARG A 3 11.97 11.87 -11.08
C ARG A 3 11.96 12.87 -12.25
N LEU A 4 12.67 13.99 -12.13
CA LEU A 4 12.77 15.17 -13.02
C LEU A 4 11.83 16.36 -12.72
N ARG A 5 12.36 17.35 -11.98
CA ARG A 5 12.18 18.78 -12.31
C ARG A 5 13.38 19.56 -11.78
N VAL A 6 14.26 19.89 -12.72
CA VAL A 6 15.37 20.84 -12.61
C VAL A 6 15.02 22.01 -13.55
N LEU A 7 15.30 23.23 -13.09
CA LEU A 7 15.36 24.52 -13.82
C LEU A 7 14.05 25.17 -14.31
N ARG A 8 13.72 26.31 -13.68
CA ARG A 8 13.18 27.53 -14.32
C ARG A 8 13.15 28.65 -13.27
N HIS A 9 14.01 29.67 -13.39
CA HIS A 9 13.69 31.10 -13.22
C HIS A 9 14.97 31.94 -13.43
N LEU A 10 15.18 32.40 -14.66
CA LEU A 10 16.08 33.49 -15.05
C LEU A 10 15.49 34.15 -16.30
N LYS A 11 15.00 35.38 -16.14
CA LYS A 11 14.61 36.42 -17.12
C LYS A 11 13.93 37.51 -16.29
N PHE A 12 14.52 38.68 -16.06
CA PHE A 12 14.32 39.86 -16.92
C PHE A 12 15.22 41.03 -16.47
N CYS A 13 15.44 41.96 -17.41
CA CYS A 13 15.93 43.34 -17.29
C CYS A 13 17.43 43.61 -17.61
N ILE A 14 17.65 43.91 -18.89
CA ILE A 14 18.77 44.66 -19.46
C ILE A 14 18.31 46.12 -19.62
N SER A 15 19.07 47.09 -19.11
CA SER A 15 19.25 48.42 -19.76
C SER A 15 20.43 49.20 -19.11
N THR A 16 21.50 49.41 -19.90
CA THR A 16 22.25 50.68 -20.14
C THR A 16 22.39 51.69 -18.96
N SER A 17 23.55 52.21 -18.54
CA SER A 17 24.64 52.83 -19.32
C SER A 17 25.74 53.47 -18.40
N HIS A 18 26.97 53.65 -18.94
CA HIS A 18 28.01 54.67 -18.63
C HIS A 18 28.92 54.53 -17.38
N ARG A 19 30.21 54.16 -17.60
CA ARG A 19 31.45 54.99 -17.52
C ARG A 19 31.73 55.57 -16.11
N THR A 20 32.85 55.25 -15.44
CA THR A 20 34.16 55.89 -15.66
C THR A 20 35.27 55.18 -14.87
N THR A 21 36.40 54.95 -15.53
CA THR A 21 37.68 54.43 -14.99
C THR A 21 38.56 55.59 -14.53
N VAL A 22 39.18 55.52 -13.34
CA VAL A 22 40.37 56.33 -13.00
C VAL A 22 41.43 55.43 -12.34
N VAL A 23 42.59 55.41 -13.00
CA VAL A 23 43.85 54.74 -12.64
C VAL A 23 44.82 55.80 -12.15
N LEU A 24 45.48 55.63 -11.01
CA LEU A 24 46.79 56.22 -10.62
C LEU A 24 47.30 55.40 -9.41
N LYS A 25 48.35 54.56 -9.45
CA LYS A 25 49.79 54.68 -9.78
C LYS A 25 50.65 54.57 -8.50
N ASN A 26 51.54 53.57 -8.52
CA ASN A 26 52.87 53.49 -7.88
C ASN A 26 52.91 53.35 -6.34
N THR A 27 53.70 52.46 -5.71
CA THR A 27 55.12 52.08 -5.97
C THR A 27 55.54 50.77 -5.26
N ARG A 28 56.35 49.95 -5.98
CA ARG A 28 57.54 49.13 -5.58
C ARG A 28 57.36 47.90 -4.66
N SER A 29 57.44 46.66 -5.18
CA SER A 29 58.63 45.80 -5.50
C SER A 29 58.95 44.81 -4.35
N PHE A 30 59.04 43.48 -4.47
CA PHE A 30 59.94 42.67 -5.31
C PHE A 30 59.45 41.19 -5.42
N CYS A 31 59.54 40.62 -6.63
CA CYS A 31 59.86 39.23 -7.05
C CYS A 31 59.28 38.01 -6.28
N ASN A 32 58.55 37.07 -6.91
CA ASN A 32 59.11 36.03 -7.78
C ASN A 32 58.08 35.37 -8.73
N ASN A 33 58.56 35.01 -9.92
CA ASN A 33 57.89 34.43 -11.09
C ASN A 33 57.36 33.00 -10.90
N ILE A 34 56.14 32.68 -11.39
CA ILE A 34 55.80 31.40 -12.06
C ILE A 34 54.80 31.69 -13.21
N PRO A 35 54.94 31.08 -14.41
CA PRO A 35 54.28 31.48 -15.64
C PRO A 35 52.91 30.83 -15.88
N SER A 36 52.16 31.43 -16.80
CA SER A 36 50.89 30.97 -17.37
C SER A 36 50.99 29.61 -18.09
N THR A 37 50.19 28.62 -17.65
CA THR A 37 49.86 27.37 -18.37
C THR A 37 48.37 27.12 -18.17
N SER A 38 47.50 27.32 -19.17
CA SER A 38 47.14 26.38 -20.25
C SER A 38 46.57 25.04 -19.74
N PHE A 39 45.26 24.83 -19.96
CA PHE A 39 44.50 23.57 -19.87
C PHE A 39 44.65 22.75 -18.56
N ALA A 40 44.08 23.22 -17.46
CA ALA A 40 43.65 22.30 -16.41
C ALA A 40 42.47 21.47 -16.93
N SER A 41 42.56 20.14 -16.85
CA SER A 41 41.43 19.27 -17.22
C SER A 41 40.24 19.52 -16.28
N GLU A 42 39.01 19.40 -16.78
CA GLU A 42 37.80 19.42 -15.95
C GLU A 42 37.87 18.41 -14.78
N ALA A 43 38.67 17.35 -14.91
CA ALA A 43 38.89 16.38 -13.84
C ALA A 43 39.72 16.95 -12.68
N ALA A 44 40.77 17.73 -12.95
CA ALA A 44 41.59 18.35 -11.90
C ALA A 44 40.82 19.46 -11.17
N ALA A 45 40.00 20.22 -11.90
CA ALA A 45 39.17 21.29 -11.33
C ALA A 45 38.10 20.78 -10.33
N LYS A 46 37.78 19.47 -10.30
CA LYS A 46 36.86 18.87 -9.32
C LYS A 46 37.45 18.72 -7.92
N TYR A 47 38.78 18.74 -7.76
CA TYR A 47 39.45 18.55 -6.47
C TYR A 47 39.87 19.89 -5.88
N GLU A 48 39.13 20.34 -4.87
CA GLU A 48 39.36 21.64 -4.23
C GLU A 48 39.99 21.46 -2.84
N LYS A 49 41.07 22.20 -2.54
CA LYS A 49 41.60 22.34 -1.18
C LYS A 49 40.96 23.56 -0.54
N LYS A 50 40.34 23.39 0.63
CA LYS A 50 39.77 24.48 1.44
C LYS A 50 40.63 24.75 2.66
N SER A 51 40.72 26.01 3.08
CA SER A 51 41.28 26.36 4.38
C SER A 51 40.37 25.85 5.53
N PRO A 52 40.85 25.73 6.77
CA PRO A 52 40.01 25.34 7.90
C PRO A 52 38.78 26.23 8.09
N THR A 53 38.91 27.55 7.92
CA THR A 53 37.78 28.49 8.03
C THR A 53 36.80 28.36 6.86
N GLU A 54 37.29 28.13 5.63
CA GLU A 54 36.45 27.84 4.47
C GLU A 54 35.69 26.53 4.63
N HIS A 55 36.34 25.50 5.18
CA HIS A 55 35.69 24.21 5.44
C HIS A 55 34.57 24.34 6.49
N VAL A 56 34.81 25.07 7.59
CA VAL A 56 33.80 25.36 8.61
C VAL A 56 32.58 26.06 8.00
N LEU A 57 32.78 27.06 7.14
CA LEU A 57 31.69 27.77 6.46
C LEU A 57 30.95 26.92 5.42
N LEU A 58 31.66 26.03 4.72
CA LEU A 58 31.08 25.16 3.68
C LEU A 58 30.31 23.97 4.28
N ARG A 59 30.80 23.44 5.42
CA ARG A 59 30.27 22.24 6.09
C ARG A 59 30.04 22.51 7.60
N PRO A 60 29.09 23.39 7.96
CA PRO A 60 28.84 23.78 9.35
C PRO A 60 28.42 22.64 10.28
N ASP A 61 27.76 21.61 9.74
CA ASP A 61 27.04 20.60 10.53
C ASP A 61 27.91 19.89 11.57
N THR A 62 29.17 19.59 11.23
CA THR A 62 30.12 18.93 12.13
C THR A 62 30.69 19.85 13.22
N TYR A 63 30.54 21.17 13.08
CA TYR A 63 31.13 22.16 13.98
C TYR A 63 30.09 22.82 14.88
N ILE A 64 29.02 23.36 14.28
CA ILE A 64 27.97 24.09 14.98
C ILE A 64 26.59 23.43 14.84
N GLY A 65 26.47 22.37 14.04
CA GLY A 65 25.19 21.78 13.66
C GLY A 65 24.59 22.42 12.39
N GLY A 66 23.41 21.94 11.99
CA GLY A 66 22.73 22.38 10.78
C GLY A 66 22.42 23.89 10.79
N VAL A 67 22.63 24.54 9.63
CA VAL A 67 22.26 25.95 9.40
C VAL A 67 20.88 26.12 8.77
N ALA A 68 20.27 25.03 8.30
CA ALA A 68 18.89 25.02 7.81
C ALA A 68 17.91 25.09 8.97
N MET A 69 16.75 25.72 8.75
CA MET A 69 15.65 25.74 9.71
C MET A 69 15.20 24.32 10.04
N ARG A 70 15.14 24.00 11.32
CA ARG A 70 14.36 22.85 11.81
C ARG A 70 12.96 23.36 12.12
N GLU A 71 11.98 22.93 11.33
CA GLU A 71 10.58 23.31 11.48
C GLU A 71 9.90 22.44 12.55
N ASP A 72 8.89 23.03 13.22
CA ASP A 72 7.92 22.39 14.09
C ASP A 72 8.52 21.47 15.17
N GLN A 73 9.64 21.88 15.79
CA GLN A 73 10.23 21.13 16.90
C GLN A 73 9.48 21.45 18.20
N ILE A 74 8.93 20.44 18.87
CA ILE A 74 8.33 20.62 20.20
C ILE A 74 9.44 20.77 21.24
N ILE A 75 9.60 21.99 21.74
CA ILE A 75 10.63 22.35 22.72
C ILE A 75 9.98 22.97 23.95
N TRP A 76 10.54 22.68 25.12
CA TRP A 76 10.14 23.33 26.36
C TRP A 76 10.79 24.71 26.47
N LEU A 77 9.95 25.74 26.50
CA LEU A 77 10.35 27.15 26.64
C LEU A 77 9.74 27.74 27.90
N ARG A 78 10.38 28.76 28.45
CA ARG A 78 9.85 29.48 29.60
C ARG A 78 8.76 30.42 29.14
N ASP A 79 7.56 30.27 29.72
CA ASP A 79 6.50 31.26 29.56
C ASP A 79 6.81 32.50 30.41
N SER A 80 6.80 33.67 29.76
CA SER A 80 7.08 34.95 30.41
C SER A 80 6.02 35.34 31.43
N GLU A 81 4.78 34.87 31.28
CA GLU A 81 3.67 35.23 32.17
C GLU A 81 3.61 34.32 33.40
N ASN A 82 3.61 33.00 33.21
CA ASN A 82 3.36 32.05 34.29
C ASN A 82 4.61 31.56 35.03
N ARG A 83 5.82 31.98 34.61
CA ARG A 83 7.11 31.50 35.16
C ARG A 83 7.26 29.97 35.16
N LYS A 84 6.56 29.30 34.25
CA LYS A 84 6.59 27.84 34.06
C LYS A 84 7.18 27.51 32.70
N MET A 85 7.72 26.31 32.56
CA MET A 85 8.13 25.78 31.26
C MET A 85 6.89 25.24 30.55
N ILE A 86 6.73 25.55 29.27
CA ILE A 86 5.65 25.10 28.41
C ILE A 86 6.21 24.46 27.14
N ALA A 87 5.57 23.41 26.63
CA ALA A 87 5.93 22.82 25.35
C ALA A 87 5.36 23.69 24.20
N LYS A 88 6.23 24.23 23.35
CA LYS A 88 5.89 25.07 22.20
C LYS A 88 6.56 24.51 20.95
N GLU A 89 5.83 24.50 19.84
CA GLU A 89 6.42 24.23 18.51
C GLU A 89 7.24 25.44 18.09
N VAL A 90 8.52 25.24 17.79
CA VAL A 90 9.45 26.30 17.41
C VAL A 90 10.19 25.98 16.12
N THR A 91 10.51 27.03 15.37
CA THR A 91 11.32 26.95 14.16
C THR A 91 12.58 27.79 14.28
N TYR A 92 13.75 27.16 14.18
CA TYR A 92 15.04 27.84 14.34
C TYR A 92 16.19 27.11 13.62
N PRO A 93 17.30 27.80 13.32
CA PRO A 93 18.52 27.17 12.82
C PRO A 93 19.42 26.75 14.00
N PRO A 94 19.68 25.44 14.22
CA PRO A 94 20.47 24.95 15.35
C PRO A 94 21.86 25.58 15.48
N GLY A 95 22.53 25.80 14.34
CA GLY A 95 23.86 26.42 14.31
C GLY A 95 23.92 27.80 14.97
N LEU A 96 22.84 28.59 14.88
CA LEU A 96 22.78 29.91 15.49
C LEU A 96 22.75 29.83 17.02
N LEU A 97 21.93 28.91 17.56
CA LEU A 97 21.88 28.69 19.00
C LEU A 97 23.22 28.17 19.53
N LYS A 98 23.91 27.33 18.73
CA LYS A 98 25.19 26.75 19.13
C LYS A 98 26.32 27.78 19.21
N ILE A 99 26.41 28.71 18.27
CA ILE A 99 27.45 29.76 18.33
C ILE A 99 27.28 30.68 19.54
N PHE A 100 26.03 30.95 19.93
CA PHE A 100 25.72 31.67 21.16
C PHE A 100 26.11 30.86 22.40
N ASP A 101 25.72 29.58 22.45
CA ASP A 101 26.02 28.67 23.55
C ASP A 101 27.54 28.55 23.81
N GLU A 102 28.38 28.52 22.77
CA GLU A 102 29.84 28.47 22.95
C GLU A 102 30.40 29.70 23.67
N ILE A 103 29.84 30.89 23.46
CA ILE A 103 30.26 32.10 24.19
C ILE A 103 29.72 32.09 25.62
N LEU A 104 28.45 31.69 25.79
CA LEU A 104 27.82 31.62 27.10
C LEU A 104 28.53 30.61 28.02
N VAL A 105 28.88 29.43 27.50
CA VAL A 105 29.60 28.40 28.27
C VAL A 105 31.01 28.87 28.65
N ASN A 106 31.71 29.59 27.77
CA ASN A 106 33.03 30.16 28.12
C ASN A 106 32.93 31.18 29.26
N ALA A 107 31.88 32.01 29.27
CA ALA A 107 31.62 32.94 30.36
C ALA A 107 31.29 32.19 31.67
N ALA A 108 30.47 31.13 31.60
CA ALA A 108 30.15 30.29 32.76
C ALA A 108 31.37 29.53 33.31
N ASP A 109 32.25 29.05 32.43
CA ASP A 109 33.52 28.37 32.79
C ASP A 109 34.46 29.30 33.59
N ASN A 110 34.31 30.62 33.48
CA ASN A 110 35.14 31.55 34.23
C ASN A 110 34.93 31.42 35.74
N LYS A 111 33.76 30.99 36.21
CA LYS A 111 33.52 30.71 37.64
C LYS A 111 34.39 29.58 38.18
N ALA A 112 34.74 28.61 37.35
CA ALA A 112 35.64 27.53 37.73
C ALA A 112 37.12 27.98 37.72
N ARG A 113 37.47 28.99 36.92
CA ARG A 113 38.82 29.57 36.85
C ARG A 113 39.05 30.60 37.96
N ASP A 114 38.03 31.39 38.25
CA ASP A 114 38.03 32.44 39.24
C ASP A 114 36.76 32.35 40.08
N SER A 115 36.93 31.84 41.30
CA SER A 115 35.84 31.72 42.28
C SER A 115 35.22 33.06 42.66
N SER A 116 35.89 34.19 42.40
CA SER A 116 35.37 35.53 42.69
C SER A 116 34.34 36.04 41.69
N MET A 117 34.19 35.39 40.52
CA MET A 117 33.13 35.69 39.57
C MET A 117 31.76 35.55 40.26
N ASN A 118 30.94 36.59 40.18
CA ASN A 118 29.62 36.64 40.81
C ASN A 118 28.55 37.28 39.92
N ARG A 119 28.87 37.66 38.68
CA ARG A 119 27.93 38.30 37.76
C ARG A 119 28.19 37.91 36.31
N LEU A 120 27.14 37.48 35.62
CA LEU A 120 27.09 37.21 34.19
C LEU A 120 25.91 37.95 33.56
N GLU A 121 26.12 38.63 32.45
CA GLU A 121 25.05 39.35 31.74
C GLU A 121 25.00 38.97 30.27
N VAL A 122 23.78 38.79 29.77
CA VAL A 122 23.50 38.59 28.35
C VAL A 122 22.57 39.69 27.87
N TRP A 123 22.98 40.38 26.80
CA TRP A 123 22.19 41.40 26.12
C TRP A 123 21.88 40.94 24.70
N LEU A 124 20.61 41.02 24.32
CA LEU A 124 20.05 40.64 23.03
C LEU A 124 19.31 41.84 22.45
N ASP A 125 19.86 42.38 21.36
CA ASP A 125 19.23 43.44 20.58
C ASP A 125 18.50 42.82 19.38
N ARG A 126 17.17 42.95 19.37
CA ARG A 126 16.30 42.40 18.32
C ARG A 126 16.46 43.13 16.98
N GLU A 127 16.76 44.43 17.02
CA GLU A 127 16.81 45.27 15.81
C GLU A 127 18.13 45.08 15.08
N THR A 128 19.24 45.05 15.83
CA THR A 128 20.58 44.91 15.25
C THR A 128 21.08 43.46 15.19
N ALA A 129 20.32 42.52 15.76
CA ALA A 129 20.72 41.12 16.00
C ALA A 129 22.02 40.97 16.82
N ARG A 130 22.44 42.03 17.52
CA ARG A 130 23.64 42.03 18.35
C ARG A 130 23.40 41.26 19.65
N ILE A 131 24.31 40.33 19.93
CA ILE A 131 24.34 39.55 21.17
C ILE A 131 25.62 39.90 21.91
N SER A 132 25.50 40.26 23.19
CA SER A 132 26.63 40.57 24.07
C SER A 132 26.59 39.68 25.31
N VAL A 133 27.70 39.01 25.60
CA VAL A 133 27.89 38.20 26.81
C VAL A 133 29.02 38.82 27.62
N TRP A 134 28.73 39.20 28.86
CA TRP A 134 29.66 39.82 29.78
C TRP A 134 29.77 38.99 31.05
N ASN A 135 30.97 38.85 31.58
CA ASN A 135 31.20 38.26 32.90
C ASN A 135 32.27 39.04 33.65
N ASN A 136 32.12 39.15 34.97
CA ASN A 136 33.20 39.59 35.83
C ASN A 136 34.12 38.43 36.24
N GLY A 137 35.03 38.73 37.16
CA GLY A 137 36.15 37.88 37.50
C GLY A 137 37.30 38.09 36.51
N SER A 138 38.36 37.33 36.72
CA SER A 138 39.63 37.42 36.01
C SER A 138 39.41 37.52 34.50
N GLY A 139 39.99 38.57 33.91
CA GLY A 139 39.96 38.78 32.47
C GLY A 139 40.91 37.84 31.72
N LEU A 140 41.04 38.06 30.41
CA LEU A 140 42.11 37.43 29.64
C LEU A 140 43.40 38.22 29.80
N PRO A 141 44.57 37.55 29.85
CA PRO A 141 45.84 38.24 29.95
C PRO A 141 46.08 39.23 28.80
N VAL A 142 46.27 40.52 29.08
CA VAL A 142 46.51 41.55 28.04
C VAL A 142 48.01 41.66 27.73
N GLU A 143 48.60 40.52 27.38
CA GLU A 143 50.02 40.35 27.10
C GLU A 143 50.26 39.67 25.75
N ILE A 144 51.46 39.83 25.21
CA ILE A 144 51.87 39.20 23.95
C ILE A 144 52.29 37.77 24.26
N HIS A 145 51.69 36.79 23.57
CA HIS A 145 52.03 35.38 23.75
C HIS A 145 53.48 35.11 23.30
N PRO A 146 54.31 34.44 24.12
CA PRO A 146 55.74 34.35 23.88
C PRO A 146 56.12 33.64 22.58
N THR A 147 55.33 32.66 22.12
CA THR A 147 55.61 31.92 20.86
C THR A 147 54.87 32.47 19.64
N GLU A 148 53.69 33.07 19.82
CA GLU A 148 52.82 33.45 18.70
C GLU A 148 52.98 34.93 18.31
N GLY A 149 53.62 35.75 19.16
CA GLY A 149 53.94 37.14 18.85
C GLY A 149 52.73 38.08 18.74
N ILE A 150 51.54 37.63 19.14
CA ILE A 150 50.29 38.41 19.16
C ILE A 150 49.70 38.42 20.57
N TYR A 151 48.81 39.38 20.85
CA TYR A 151 48.11 39.43 22.14
C TYR A 151 47.31 38.15 22.40
N VAL A 152 47.28 37.67 23.65
CA VAL A 152 46.54 36.46 24.02
C VAL A 152 45.06 36.53 23.62
N PRO A 153 44.30 37.63 23.83
CA PRO A 153 42.93 37.76 23.31
C PRO A 153 42.84 37.61 21.79
N THR A 154 43.78 38.18 21.04
CA THR A 154 43.86 38.02 19.57
C THR A 154 44.06 36.56 19.19
N LEU A 155 44.94 35.86 19.91
CA LEU A 155 45.22 34.44 19.69
C LEU A 155 43.98 33.58 19.93
N VAL A 156 43.33 33.73 21.09
CA VAL A 156 42.25 32.81 21.51
C VAL A 156 40.93 33.00 20.76
N PHE A 157 40.67 34.20 20.23
CA PHE A 157 39.43 34.51 19.50
C PHE A 157 39.60 34.64 17.98
N GLY A 158 40.81 34.87 17.49
CA GLY A 158 41.10 35.05 16.07
C GLY A 158 41.70 33.83 15.36
N ASN A 159 42.14 32.81 16.10
CA ASN A 159 42.85 31.65 15.53
C ASN A 159 42.21 30.34 15.99
N LEU A 160 41.83 29.47 15.04
CA LEU A 160 41.35 28.11 15.34
C LEU A 160 42.43 27.29 16.08
N PHE A 161 42.01 26.25 16.79
CA PHE A 161 42.91 25.33 17.51
C PHE A 161 43.69 25.97 18.66
N THR A 162 43.06 26.91 19.38
CA THR A 162 43.65 27.54 20.57
C THR A 162 42.79 27.29 21.80
N SER A 163 43.38 26.84 22.90
CA SER A 163 42.67 26.48 24.14
C SER A 163 43.63 26.47 25.33
N SER A 164 43.13 26.79 26.52
CA SER A 164 43.86 26.56 27.79
C SER A 164 43.67 25.13 28.33
N ASN A 165 42.86 24.31 27.66
CA ASN A 165 42.40 23.02 28.15
C ASN A 165 42.96 21.84 27.33
N TYR A 166 44.13 22.01 26.69
CA TYR A 166 44.82 20.94 25.96
C TYR A 166 45.67 20.03 26.86
N ASP A 167 46.05 20.50 28.04
CA ASP A 167 46.69 19.63 29.04
C ASP A 167 45.61 18.86 29.81
N ASP A 168 45.42 17.59 29.41
CA ASP A 168 44.51 16.64 30.05
C ASP A 168 45.08 16.03 31.35
N SER A 169 46.34 16.31 31.71
CA SER A 169 46.90 15.89 33.01
C SER A 169 46.35 16.71 34.17
N GLU A 170 45.88 17.93 33.89
CA GLU A 170 45.16 18.77 34.83
C GLU A 170 43.66 18.37 34.84
N ILE A 171 43.16 17.99 36.01
CA ILE A 171 41.75 17.62 36.17
C ILE A 171 40.91 18.90 36.13
N LYS A 172 40.08 19.05 35.10
CA LYS A 172 39.20 20.21 34.92
C LYS A 172 37.74 19.81 34.81
N THR A 173 36.86 20.60 35.43
CA THR A 173 35.39 20.48 35.32
C THR A 173 34.81 21.64 34.53
N VAL A 174 35.44 21.95 33.39
CA VAL A 174 35.06 23.04 32.47
C VAL A 174 34.45 22.47 31.18
N GLY A 175 33.67 23.28 30.47
CA GLY A 175 33.02 22.90 29.21
C GLY A 175 33.93 23.07 27.97
N GLY A 176 34.87 24.01 27.99
CA GLY A 176 35.87 24.15 26.92
C GLY A 176 36.82 22.94 26.85
N ARG A 177 36.90 22.26 25.71
CA ARG A 177 37.85 21.12 25.52
C ARG A 177 38.70 21.30 24.26
N ASN A 178 38.06 21.49 23.11
CA ASN A 178 38.71 21.30 21.81
C ASN A 178 39.33 22.57 21.20
N GLY A 179 39.06 23.76 21.74
CA GLY A 179 39.62 25.02 21.23
C GLY A 179 38.95 25.61 19.99
N TYR A 180 37.70 25.24 19.69
CA TYR A 180 36.94 25.79 18.55
C TYR A 180 35.94 26.88 18.92
N GLY A 181 35.22 26.71 20.03
CA GLY A 181 33.94 27.38 20.33
C GLY A 181 33.87 28.87 19.98
N ALA A 182 34.70 29.69 20.62
CA ALA A 182 34.66 31.14 20.41
C ALA A 182 34.97 31.57 18.97
N LYS A 183 35.82 30.82 18.27
CA LYS A 183 36.18 31.08 16.87
C LYS A 183 35.06 30.66 15.94
N LEU A 184 34.32 29.60 16.26
CA LEU A 184 33.14 29.22 15.49
C LEU A 184 32.10 30.35 15.52
N CYS A 185 31.90 30.98 16.68
CA CYS A 185 31.07 32.17 16.78
C CYS A 185 31.60 33.33 15.92
N ASN A 186 32.91 33.61 15.99
CA ASN A 186 33.55 34.64 15.16
C ASN A 186 33.40 34.36 13.64
N ILE A 187 33.64 33.10 13.21
CA ILE A 187 33.48 32.66 11.81
C ILE A 187 32.03 32.85 11.33
N PHE A 188 31.03 32.59 12.17
CA PHE A 188 29.62 32.74 11.82
C PHE A 188 29.04 34.12 12.17
N SER A 189 29.89 35.14 12.37
CA SER A 189 29.45 36.51 12.65
C SER A 189 29.92 37.49 11.58
N LYS A 190 29.07 38.49 11.28
CA LYS A 190 29.44 39.67 10.48
C LYS A 190 30.38 40.59 11.25
N GLU A 191 30.16 40.70 12.56
CA GLU A 191 31.02 41.42 13.49
C GLU A 191 31.23 40.60 14.76
N PHE A 192 32.45 40.59 15.30
CA PHE A 192 32.79 39.94 16.58
C PHE A 192 33.77 40.83 17.34
N ILE A 193 33.44 41.24 18.56
CA ILE A 193 34.20 42.20 19.37
C ILE A 193 34.51 41.54 20.71
N VAL A 194 35.77 41.65 21.13
CA VAL A 194 36.22 41.21 22.44
C VAL A 194 36.74 42.44 23.18
N GLU A 195 36.27 42.65 24.40
CA GLU A 195 36.79 43.64 25.34
C GLU A 195 37.10 42.95 26.67
N THR A 196 38.29 43.17 27.20
CA THR A 196 38.71 42.56 28.47
C THR A 196 39.63 43.48 29.25
N VAL A 197 39.58 43.37 30.56
CA VAL A 197 40.42 44.13 31.49
C VAL A 197 41.31 43.15 32.26
N ASP A 198 42.61 43.43 32.27
CA ASP A 198 43.59 42.76 33.11
C ASP A 198 44.19 43.77 34.09
N THR A 199 43.64 43.81 35.30
CA THR A 199 44.09 44.72 36.37
C THR A 199 45.50 44.41 36.84
N ARG A 200 46.02 43.19 36.66
CA ARG A 200 47.40 42.80 37.06
C ARG A 200 48.45 43.62 36.34
N ILE A 201 48.17 44.00 35.08
CA ILE A 201 49.02 44.84 34.24
C ILE A 201 48.38 46.19 33.91
N LYS A 202 47.26 46.53 34.59
CA LYS A 202 46.47 47.77 34.42
C LYS A 202 46.18 48.10 32.95
N ARG A 203 45.74 47.12 32.15
CA ARG A 203 45.42 47.33 30.73
C ARG A 203 44.02 46.85 30.37
N ARG A 204 43.35 47.62 29.52
CA ARG A 204 42.12 47.25 28.82
C ARG A 204 42.45 46.95 27.37
N PHE A 205 41.98 45.82 26.89
CA PHE A 205 42.11 45.38 25.50
C PHE A 205 40.76 45.41 24.83
N ARG A 206 40.70 45.90 23.59
CA ARG A 206 39.54 45.79 22.72
C ARG A 206 39.93 45.49 21.28
N GLN A 207 39.28 44.51 20.65
CA GLN A 207 39.54 44.15 19.26
C GLN A 207 38.26 43.68 18.56
N LYS A 208 38.14 44.00 17.26
CA LYS A 208 36.99 43.71 16.40
C LYS A 208 37.44 42.91 15.17
N TRP A 209 36.79 41.77 14.97
CA TRP A 209 36.79 40.98 13.74
C TRP A 209 35.53 41.23 12.92
N TYR A 210 35.65 41.07 11.61
CA TYR A 210 34.56 41.23 10.66
C TYR A 210 34.74 40.30 9.45
N ASP A 211 33.69 40.18 8.64
CA ASP A 211 33.65 39.31 7.46
C ASP A 211 33.99 37.84 7.78
N ASN A 212 33.31 37.20 8.74
CA ASN A 212 33.50 35.79 9.09
C ASN A 212 34.92 35.46 9.57
N MET A 213 35.48 36.29 10.47
CA MET A 213 36.85 36.20 10.99
C MET A 213 37.96 36.39 9.93
N LYS A 214 37.63 36.83 8.70
CA LYS A 214 38.64 37.03 7.64
C LYS A 214 39.45 38.31 7.82
N LYS A 215 38.90 39.30 8.51
CA LYS A 215 39.55 40.59 8.76
C LYS A 215 39.46 40.93 10.24
N CYS A 216 40.44 41.68 10.72
CA CYS A 216 40.57 42.11 12.11
C CYS A 216 41.19 43.51 12.14
N ASN A 217 40.75 44.38 13.05
CA ASN A 217 41.43 45.65 13.29
C ASN A 217 42.64 45.45 14.22
N GLU A 218 43.50 46.46 14.31
CA GLU A 218 44.54 46.49 15.34
C GLU A 218 43.91 46.50 16.74
N ALA A 219 44.58 45.85 17.69
CA ALA A 219 44.13 45.80 19.07
C ALA A 219 44.23 47.18 19.74
N GLU A 220 43.11 47.69 20.23
CA GLU A 220 43.03 48.90 21.05
C GLU A 220 43.44 48.54 22.48
N VAL A 221 44.69 48.82 22.86
CA VAL A 221 45.20 48.58 24.22
C VAL A 221 45.40 49.91 24.94
N VAL A 222 44.65 50.11 26.02
CA VAL A 222 44.64 51.36 26.80
C VAL A 222 45.05 51.06 28.25
N GLU A 223 45.87 51.92 28.84
CA GLU A 223 46.23 51.84 30.25
C GLU A 223 45.06 52.29 31.15
N ILE A 224 44.83 51.57 32.24
CA ILE A 224 43.75 51.82 33.19
C ILE A 224 44.31 52.70 34.31
N LEU A 225 43.87 53.96 34.35
CA LEU A 225 44.26 54.92 35.37
C LEU A 225 43.36 54.86 36.62
N ASP A 226 42.13 54.37 36.47
CA ASP A 226 41.13 54.28 37.52
C ASP A 226 41.21 52.94 38.26
N GLU A 227 41.62 52.96 39.53
CA GLU A 227 41.78 51.78 40.37
C GLU A 227 40.44 51.14 40.79
N THR A 228 39.31 51.78 40.50
CA THR A 228 37.98 51.20 40.76
C THR A 228 37.52 50.22 39.68
N VAL A 229 38.20 50.23 38.52
CA VAL A 229 37.91 49.31 37.40
C VAL A 229 38.29 47.89 37.80
N LYS A 230 37.34 46.96 37.64
CA LYS A 230 37.53 45.53 37.92
C LYS A 230 37.73 44.74 36.63
N ASP A 231 38.33 43.57 36.76
CA ASP A 231 38.44 42.60 35.67
C ASP A 231 37.05 42.18 35.16
N TYR A 232 36.97 42.07 33.84
CA TYR A 232 35.85 41.48 33.15
C TYR A 232 36.27 40.99 31.75
N THR A 233 35.40 40.19 31.15
CA THR A 233 35.45 39.86 29.72
C THR A 233 34.08 40.10 29.12
N LYS A 234 34.05 40.81 27.99
CA LYS A 234 32.86 41.10 27.19
C LYS A 234 33.09 40.60 25.77
N VAL A 235 32.18 39.75 25.29
CA VAL A 235 32.16 39.28 23.90
C VAL A 235 30.86 39.75 23.27
N GLU A 236 30.95 40.56 22.22
CA GLU A 236 29.81 41.01 21.42
C GLU A 236 29.91 40.45 20.01
N PHE A 237 28.79 40.02 19.45
CA PHE A 237 28.77 39.54 18.07
C PHE A 237 27.44 39.81 17.37
N VAL A 238 27.52 39.97 16.06
CA VAL A 238 26.36 40.08 15.16
C VAL A 238 26.39 38.85 14.26
N PRO A 239 25.54 37.83 14.47
CA PRO A 239 25.51 36.64 13.65
C PRO A 239 25.32 36.96 12.17
N ASP A 240 25.96 36.18 11.30
CA ASP A 240 25.77 36.27 9.86
C ASP A 240 24.47 35.56 9.46
N LEU A 241 23.34 36.24 9.69
CA LEU A 241 21.98 35.69 9.54
C LEU A 241 21.72 35.07 8.16
N GLU A 242 22.33 35.60 7.10
CA GLU A 242 22.25 35.06 5.74
C GLU A 242 22.78 33.62 5.66
N ARG A 243 23.82 33.29 6.43
CA ARG A 243 24.35 31.91 6.51
C ARG A 243 23.42 30.96 7.26
N PHE A 244 22.60 31.50 8.15
CA PHE A 244 21.55 30.77 8.87
C PHE A 244 20.19 30.80 8.16
N GLN A 245 20.14 31.35 6.94
CA GLN A 245 18.93 31.40 6.11
C GLN A 245 17.77 32.15 6.78
N ILE A 246 18.08 33.18 7.58
CA ILE A 246 17.08 34.03 8.25
C ILE A 246 17.41 35.51 8.04
N ASP A 247 16.38 36.35 8.09
CA ASP A 247 16.53 37.80 7.90
C ASP A 247 16.66 38.57 9.23
N LYS A 248 16.12 37.99 10.30
CA LYS A 248 16.10 38.57 11.66
C LYS A 248 16.06 37.45 12.70
N LEU A 249 16.41 37.76 13.96
CA LEU A 249 16.17 36.87 15.09
C LEU A 249 14.64 36.77 15.31
N SER A 250 14.06 35.59 15.06
CA SER A 250 12.64 35.34 15.31
C SER A 250 12.35 35.28 16.82
N ASP A 251 11.08 35.41 17.19
CA ASP A 251 10.66 35.24 18.59
C ASP A 251 11.08 33.86 19.13
N ASP A 252 10.96 32.81 18.32
CA ASP A 252 11.41 31.46 18.68
C ASP A 252 12.91 31.38 18.99
N VAL A 253 13.76 32.03 18.19
CA VAL A 253 15.22 32.08 18.44
C VAL A 253 15.50 32.83 19.74
N ILE A 254 14.79 33.93 19.99
CA ILE A 254 14.95 34.73 21.21
C ILE A 254 14.51 33.94 22.44
N ASP A 255 13.38 33.25 22.36
CA ASP A 255 12.88 32.39 23.44
C ASP A 255 13.87 31.26 23.76
N LEU A 256 14.51 30.66 22.74
CA LEU A 256 15.52 29.62 22.90
C LEU A 256 16.81 30.14 23.54
N ILE A 257 17.29 31.32 23.12
CA ILE A 257 18.43 31.98 23.75
C ILE A 257 18.09 32.30 25.22
N GLY A 258 16.90 32.86 25.46
CA GLY A 258 16.38 33.14 26.80
C GLY A 258 16.38 31.90 27.68
N ARG A 259 15.81 30.78 27.20
CA ARG A 259 15.85 29.48 27.89
C ARG A 259 17.27 29.12 28.29
N ARG A 260 18.22 29.22 27.35
CA ARG A 260 19.60 28.80 27.60
C ARG A 260 20.31 29.66 28.64
N VAL A 261 20.01 30.96 28.71
CA VAL A 261 20.49 31.85 29.78
C VAL A 261 19.94 31.44 31.14
N PHE A 262 18.63 31.11 31.21
CA PHE A 262 18.00 30.58 32.42
C PHE A 262 18.60 29.24 32.85
N GLU A 263 18.92 28.36 31.90
CA GLU A 263 19.61 27.10 32.18
C GLU A 263 20.99 27.35 32.85
N VAL A 264 21.78 28.31 32.36
CA VAL A 264 23.08 28.65 32.98
C VAL A 264 22.90 29.24 34.37
N ALA A 265 21.91 30.12 34.56
CA ALA A 265 21.56 30.66 35.87
C ALA A 265 21.21 29.54 36.87
N ALA A 266 20.53 28.48 36.39
CA ALA A 266 20.16 27.34 37.21
C ALA A 266 21.33 26.38 37.51
N THR A 267 22.33 26.28 36.63
CA THR A 267 23.44 25.32 36.80
C THR A 267 24.66 25.89 37.51
N LEU A 268 24.85 27.22 37.48
CA LEU A 268 25.91 27.90 38.22
C LEU A 268 25.65 27.86 39.74
N PRO A 269 26.70 28.01 40.57
CA PRO A 269 26.54 28.19 42.00
C PRO A 269 25.70 29.44 42.32
N ARG A 270 24.95 29.39 43.44
CA ARG A 270 23.97 30.44 43.82
C ARG A 270 24.58 31.82 44.11
N ASP A 271 25.90 31.92 44.21
CA ASP A 271 26.62 33.18 44.39
C ASP A 271 26.91 33.92 43.08
N VAL A 272 26.38 33.44 41.94
CA VAL A 272 26.49 34.08 40.63
C VAL A 272 25.12 34.59 40.17
N ASP A 273 25.00 35.91 40.03
CA ASP A 273 23.80 36.54 39.49
C ASP A 273 23.87 36.63 37.96
N VAL A 274 22.86 36.04 37.30
CA VAL A 274 22.75 36.04 35.84
C VAL A 274 21.65 37.00 35.38
N TYR A 275 21.95 37.85 34.41
CA TYR A 275 21.02 38.85 33.86
C TYR A 275 20.76 38.63 32.37
N LEU A 276 19.51 38.82 31.94
CA LEU A 276 19.09 38.87 30.55
C LEU A 276 18.47 40.24 30.26
N ASN A 277 19.06 41.02 29.35
CA ASN A 277 18.64 42.40 29.02
C ASN A 277 18.47 43.30 30.27
N GLY A 278 19.40 43.18 31.23
CA GLY A 278 19.39 43.94 32.48
C GLY A 278 18.43 43.41 33.56
N GLN A 279 17.59 42.42 33.26
CA GLN A 279 16.71 41.77 34.24
C GLN A 279 17.39 40.53 34.83
N LYS A 280 17.44 40.43 36.16
CA LYS A 280 17.98 39.25 36.85
C LYS A 280 17.11 38.03 36.53
N CYS A 281 17.72 36.91 36.17
CA CYS A 281 17.03 35.65 35.95
C CYS A 281 16.46 35.14 37.27
N ASP A 282 15.15 34.95 37.34
CA ASP A 282 14.42 34.50 38.51
C ASP A 282 14.40 32.97 38.61
N VAL A 283 15.59 32.40 38.82
CA VAL A 283 15.80 30.97 39.10
C VAL A 283 16.91 30.79 40.13
N ASP A 284 16.58 30.25 41.32
CA ASP A 284 17.54 30.07 42.42
C ASP A 284 18.13 28.64 42.45
N GLY A 285 18.89 28.34 41.39
CA GLY A 285 19.58 27.07 41.22
C GLY A 285 18.76 25.94 40.60
N PHE A 286 19.37 24.76 40.52
CA PHE A 286 18.88 23.67 39.65
C PHE A 286 17.51 23.10 40.07
N GLU A 287 17.24 22.98 41.38
CA GLU A 287 15.93 22.49 41.83
C GLU A 287 14.78 23.42 41.42
N ASP A 288 15.01 24.73 41.51
CA ASP A 288 14.01 25.74 41.16
C ASP A 288 13.70 25.69 39.67
N TYR A 289 14.72 25.51 38.83
CA TYR A 289 14.57 25.25 37.41
C TYR A 289 13.73 23.99 37.12
N VAL A 290 13.97 22.88 37.82
CA VAL A 290 13.18 21.65 37.64
C VAL A 290 11.71 21.86 38.05
N LYS A 291 11.45 22.64 39.11
CA LYS A 291 10.08 23.01 39.55
C LYS A 291 9.33 23.90 38.54
N MET A 292 10.01 24.48 37.57
CA MET A 292 9.35 25.18 36.46
C MET A 292 8.67 24.22 35.48
N PHE A 293 9.11 22.96 35.37
CA PHE A 293 8.50 21.96 34.48
C PHE A 293 7.29 21.26 35.10
N ASN A 294 7.26 21.12 36.41
CA ASN A 294 6.26 20.31 37.10
C ASN A 294 6.08 20.78 38.55
N ASP A 295 4.91 20.56 39.13
CA ASP A 295 4.64 20.98 40.51
C ASP A 295 5.40 20.12 41.52
N SER A 296 5.93 20.80 42.54
CA SER A 296 6.91 20.28 43.51
C SER A 296 6.51 18.96 44.19
N SER A 297 5.21 18.69 44.35
CA SER A 297 4.70 17.51 45.05
C SER A 297 4.98 16.18 44.33
N SER A 298 5.28 16.22 43.03
CA SER A 298 5.51 15.01 42.22
C SER A 298 6.97 14.77 41.83
N LEU A 299 7.88 15.63 42.30
CA LEU A 299 9.31 15.61 41.97
C LEU A 299 10.13 14.90 43.05
N LEU A 300 11.06 14.04 42.63
CA LEU A 300 12.09 13.46 43.49
C LEU A 300 13.42 14.16 43.24
N PHE A 301 14.00 14.74 44.29
CA PHE A 301 15.31 15.37 44.26
C PHE A 301 16.36 14.50 44.97
N LEU A 302 17.47 14.22 44.30
CA LEU A 302 18.59 13.39 44.76
C LEU A 302 19.90 14.17 44.58
N HIS A 303 20.55 14.51 45.70
CA HIS A 303 21.77 15.33 45.74
C HIS A 303 22.85 14.66 46.61
N PRO A 304 23.44 13.53 46.18
CA PRO A 304 24.38 12.79 47.02
C PRO A 304 25.70 13.54 47.25
N THR A 305 26.07 14.44 46.32
CA THR A 305 27.29 15.25 46.41
C THR A 305 27.05 16.62 45.75
N PRO A 306 27.90 17.63 46.01
CA PRO A 306 27.86 18.90 45.29
C PRO A 306 28.07 18.78 43.76
N ARG A 307 28.58 17.63 43.28
CA ARG A 307 28.81 17.35 41.86
C ARG A 307 27.62 16.71 41.15
N TRP A 308 26.57 16.29 41.87
CA TRP A 308 25.40 15.62 41.28
C TRP A 308 24.12 16.19 41.85
N HIS A 309 23.35 16.88 41.01
CA HIS A 309 22.00 17.32 41.31
C HIS A 309 21.03 16.63 40.33
N VAL A 310 20.15 15.77 40.85
CA VAL A 310 19.24 14.96 40.04
C VAL A 310 17.79 15.21 40.45
N GLY A 311 16.95 15.55 39.48
CA GLY A 311 15.50 15.59 39.61
C GLY A 311 14.86 14.44 38.80
N VAL A 312 13.83 13.81 39.34
CA VAL A 312 13.08 12.73 38.69
C VAL A 312 11.58 13.03 38.77
N ALA A 313 10.89 12.84 37.65
CA ALA A 313 9.45 13.02 37.54
C ALA A 313 8.81 11.85 36.76
N LYS A 314 7.52 11.61 37.00
CA LYS A 314 6.69 10.83 36.06
C LYS A 314 6.57 11.61 34.76
N ARG A 315 6.78 10.95 33.62
CA ARG A 315 6.76 11.59 32.29
C ARG A 315 5.37 12.06 31.88
N ASN A 316 4.37 11.19 32.01
CA ASN A 316 2.99 11.51 31.67
C ASN A 316 2.31 12.05 32.92
N ASN A 317 2.30 13.36 33.10
CA ASN A 317 1.66 13.96 34.25
C ASN A 317 0.35 14.63 33.86
N PHE A 318 -0.57 14.70 34.82
CA PHE A 318 -1.74 15.55 34.70
C PHE A 318 -1.44 16.87 35.39
N PHE A 319 -1.51 17.97 34.64
CA PHE A 319 -1.44 19.31 35.20
C PHE A 319 -2.84 19.92 35.10
N GLY A 320 -3.58 19.89 36.22
CA GLY A 320 -5.02 20.14 36.21
C GLY A 320 -5.77 19.09 35.37
N GLU A 321 -6.61 19.55 34.43
CA GLU A 321 -7.34 18.68 33.47
C GLU A 321 -6.52 18.34 32.22
N SER A 322 -5.31 18.91 32.05
CA SER A 322 -4.51 18.73 30.83
C SER A 322 -3.42 17.67 31.00
N HIS A 323 -3.34 16.77 30.02
CA HIS A 323 -2.23 15.82 29.89
C HIS A 323 -0.97 16.55 29.44
N VAL A 324 0.08 16.50 30.26
CA VAL A 324 1.37 17.12 29.98
C VAL A 324 2.44 16.04 29.91
N VAL A 325 3.17 15.98 28.80
CA VAL A 325 4.26 15.00 28.58
C VAL A 325 5.61 15.67 28.75
N LEU A 326 6.21 15.50 29.93
CA LEU A 326 7.50 16.09 30.30
C LEU A 326 8.65 15.63 29.36
N PRO A 327 9.72 16.45 29.23
CA PRO A 327 10.88 16.09 28.42
C PRO A 327 11.57 14.85 29.01
N LYS A 328 12.09 13.96 28.16
CA LYS A 328 12.70 12.70 28.66
C LYS A 328 13.95 12.97 29.48
N ILE A 329 14.78 13.87 28.96
CA ILE A 329 16.11 14.16 29.44
C ILE A 329 16.25 15.68 29.40
N VAL A 330 16.69 16.24 30.52
CA VAL A 330 17.20 17.61 30.61
C VAL A 330 18.50 17.51 31.41
N SER A 331 19.64 17.46 30.73
CA SER A 331 20.91 17.20 31.40
C SER A 331 22.00 18.21 31.08
N PHE A 332 22.79 18.55 32.09
CA PHE A 332 23.89 19.49 32.02
C PHE A 332 25.17 18.85 32.56
N VAL A 333 26.24 18.96 31.79
CA VAL A 333 27.60 18.51 32.17
C VAL A 333 28.51 19.72 32.11
N ASN A 334 29.05 20.16 33.25
CA ASN A 334 29.91 21.35 33.33
C ASN A 334 29.27 22.57 32.63
N ASN A 335 28.01 22.87 32.95
CA ASN A 335 27.17 23.91 32.32
C ASN A 335 26.85 23.71 30.82
N ILE A 336 27.27 22.62 30.17
CA ILE A 336 26.91 22.31 28.78
C ILE A 336 25.58 21.55 28.75
N ASN A 337 24.64 22.00 27.92
CA ASN A 337 23.39 21.28 27.69
C ASN A 337 23.63 20.02 26.83
N THR A 338 23.45 18.85 27.44
CA THR A 338 23.58 17.52 26.82
C THR A 338 22.19 17.02 26.42
N GLU A 339 21.58 17.66 25.42
CA GLU A 339 20.19 17.45 25.01
C GLU A 339 19.87 16.00 24.62
N LYS A 340 20.86 15.26 24.09
CA LYS A 340 20.73 13.83 23.72
C LYS A 340 21.11 12.87 24.86
N GLY A 341 21.56 13.41 26.00
CA GLY A 341 22.00 12.64 27.16
C GLY A 341 23.38 12.01 26.95
N GLY A 342 23.48 10.71 27.20
CA GLY A 342 24.74 9.96 27.13
C GLY A 342 25.01 9.16 28.40
N SER A 343 26.28 8.84 28.61
CA SER A 343 26.73 7.91 29.66
C SER A 343 26.34 8.34 31.09
N HIS A 344 26.29 9.63 31.40
CA HIS A 344 25.86 10.15 32.70
C HIS A 344 24.37 9.94 32.93
N VAL A 345 23.55 10.14 31.90
CA VAL A 345 22.11 9.92 31.96
C VAL A 345 21.81 8.44 32.15
N ASP A 346 22.43 7.57 31.35
CA ASP A 346 22.26 6.12 31.49
C ASP A 346 22.69 5.62 32.87
N TYR A 347 23.82 6.12 33.38
CA TYR A 347 24.34 5.77 34.71
C TYR A 347 23.35 6.09 35.84
N VAL A 348 22.74 7.27 35.83
CA VAL A 348 21.76 7.69 36.84
C VAL A 348 20.43 6.95 36.63
N MET A 349 19.94 6.88 35.39
CA MET A 349 18.67 6.25 35.04
C MET A 349 18.66 4.75 35.39
N ASP A 350 19.75 4.03 35.11
CA ASP A 350 19.84 2.60 35.43
C ASP A 350 19.79 2.34 36.94
N LYS A 351 20.43 3.18 37.76
CA LYS A 351 20.35 3.07 39.23
C LYS A 351 18.92 3.25 39.74
N ILE A 352 18.19 4.23 39.22
CA ILE A 352 16.78 4.47 39.58
C ILE A 352 15.91 3.30 39.12
N VAL A 353 16.06 2.86 37.87
CA VAL A 353 15.27 1.75 37.30
C VAL A 353 15.51 0.44 38.05
N ASN A 354 16.73 0.18 38.52
CA ASN A 354 17.05 -1.01 39.31
C ASN A 354 16.36 -1.04 40.69
N ILE A 355 15.99 0.13 41.24
CA ILE A 355 15.18 0.23 42.46
C ILE A 355 13.69 0.03 42.16
N ILE A 356 13.19 0.62 41.07
CA ILE A 356 11.75 0.60 40.72
C ILE A 356 11.31 -0.76 40.14
N LYS A 357 12.15 -1.40 39.33
CA LYS A 357 11.81 -2.64 38.61
C LYS A 357 11.33 -3.77 39.53
N PRO A 358 12.01 -4.10 40.65
CA PRO A 358 11.53 -5.11 41.58
C PRO A 358 10.13 -4.82 42.14
N ILE A 359 9.81 -3.54 42.39
CA ILE A 359 8.51 -3.12 42.93
C ILE A 359 7.39 -3.33 41.89
N VAL A 360 7.65 -2.96 40.63
CA VAL A 360 6.72 -3.19 39.51
C VAL A 360 6.52 -4.69 39.26
N ASP A 361 7.61 -5.47 39.23
CA ASP A 361 7.56 -6.92 39.02
C ASP A 361 6.74 -7.62 40.12
N SER A 362 6.88 -7.17 41.38
CA SER A 362 6.08 -7.66 42.51
C SER A 362 4.58 -7.38 42.31
N LYS A 363 4.19 -6.16 41.90
CA LYS A 363 2.77 -5.82 41.65
C LYS A 363 2.17 -6.52 40.42
N LEU A 364 2.98 -6.97 39.45
CA LEU A 364 2.49 -7.77 38.32
C LEU A 364 2.10 -9.21 38.71
N GLY A 365 2.55 -9.69 39.88
CA GLY A 365 2.07 -10.91 40.54
C GLY A 365 2.40 -12.24 39.87
N ASP A 366 3.16 -12.24 38.77
CA ASP A 366 3.50 -13.45 38.00
C ASP A 366 5.00 -13.47 37.67
N PRO A 367 5.77 -14.47 38.13
CA PRO A 367 7.21 -14.58 37.90
C PRO A 367 7.60 -14.59 36.42
N THR A 368 6.68 -15.00 35.53
CA THR A 368 6.90 -15.01 34.08
C THR A 368 6.68 -13.64 33.42
N LYS A 369 6.15 -12.66 34.16
CA LYS A 369 5.72 -11.34 33.68
C LYS A 369 6.67 -10.21 34.11
N SER A 370 7.99 -10.40 34.05
CA SER A 370 8.91 -9.30 34.36
C SER A 370 8.83 -8.15 33.34
N VAL A 371 8.80 -6.91 33.83
CA VAL A 371 8.82 -5.69 33.01
C VAL A 371 10.23 -5.45 32.43
N LYS A 372 10.30 -5.03 31.16
CA LYS A 372 11.58 -4.64 30.56
C LYS A 372 12.02 -3.27 31.10
N PRO A 373 13.30 -3.05 31.45
CA PRO A 373 13.81 -1.76 31.91
C PRO A 373 13.44 -0.57 31.01
N ALA A 374 13.40 -0.79 29.69
CA ALA A 374 13.03 0.23 28.70
C ALA A 374 11.60 0.78 28.90
N VAL A 375 10.65 -0.03 29.40
CA VAL A 375 9.28 0.43 29.68
C VAL A 375 9.28 1.42 30.84
N ILE A 376 10.05 1.13 31.89
CA ILE A 376 10.22 2.02 33.05
C ILE A 376 10.92 3.31 32.61
N LYS A 377 12.03 3.21 31.86
CA LYS A 377 12.78 4.37 31.32
C LYS A 377 11.91 5.30 30.46
N ASN A 378 10.88 4.79 29.78
CA ASN A 378 9.98 5.59 28.96
C ASN A 378 8.90 6.33 29.76
N ASN A 379 8.64 5.92 31.01
CA ASN A 379 7.69 6.59 31.90
C ASN A 379 8.36 7.59 32.85
N LEU A 380 9.68 7.74 32.78
CA LEU A 380 10.46 8.66 33.60
C LEU A 380 10.91 9.89 32.79
N SER A 381 10.96 11.03 33.46
CA SER A 381 11.67 12.23 33.03
C SER A 381 12.79 12.51 34.00
N ILE A 382 13.99 12.70 33.48
CA ILE A 382 15.21 12.87 34.28
C ILE A 382 15.86 14.22 34.03
N PHE A 383 16.18 14.91 35.12
CA PHE A 383 16.83 16.20 35.15
C PHE A 383 18.18 16.04 35.85
N ILE A 384 19.29 16.36 35.19
CA ILE A 384 20.63 16.14 35.76
C ILE A 384 21.47 17.39 35.58
N ASN A 385 22.06 17.90 36.66
CA ASN A 385 23.19 18.83 36.60
C ASN A 385 24.38 18.16 37.29
N CYS A 386 25.47 17.98 36.54
CA CYS A 386 26.64 17.29 37.06
C CYS A 386 27.98 17.90 36.63
N LEU A 387 28.99 17.67 37.46
CA LEU A 387 30.38 18.05 37.19
C LEU A 387 31.21 16.80 36.89
N ILE A 388 31.70 16.71 35.66
CA ILE A 388 32.46 15.57 35.13
C ILE A 388 33.89 16.03 34.84
N GLU A 389 34.86 15.24 35.29
CA GLU A 389 36.29 15.48 35.03
C GLU A 389 36.63 15.17 33.57
N ASN A 390 37.27 16.13 32.89
CA ASN A 390 37.77 16.01 31.51
C ASN A 390 36.78 15.33 30.55
N PRO A 391 35.55 15.87 30.40
CA PRO A 391 34.47 15.22 29.66
C PRO A 391 34.81 15.05 28.18
N SER A 392 34.32 13.95 27.61
CA SER A 392 34.43 13.61 26.19
C SER A 392 33.03 13.49 25.58
N PHE A 393 32.85 14.03 24.39
CA PHE A 393 31.55 14.10 23.70
C PHE A 393 31.63 13.47 22.31
N GLU A 394 30.49 13.10 21.74
CA GLU A 394 30.39 12.50 20.41
C GLU A 394 30.86 13.45 19.29
N SER A 395 30.60 14.74 19.43
CA SER A 395 30.95 15.77 18.46
C SER A 395 31.29 17.11 19.14
N GLN A 396 31.70 18.10 18.34
CA GLN A 396 31.95 19.46 18.84
C GLN A 396 30.69 20.15 19.37
N THR A 397 29.48 19.73 19.00
CA THR A 397 28.24 20.33 19.54
C THR A 397 28.00 19.96 21.01
N LYS A 398 28.66 18.90 21.51
CA LYS A 398 28.63 18.42 22.92
C LYS A 398 27.24 18.03 23.43
N GLU A 399 26.38 17.54 22.54
CA GLU A 399 25.01 17.12 22.86
C GLU A 399 24.94 15.76 23.58
N THR A 400 25.94 14.89 23.38
CA THR A 400 25.98 13.52 23.93
C THR A 400 27.31 13.27 24.67
N LEU A 401 27.27 12.93 25.97
CA LEU A 401 28.47 12.53 26.74
C LEU A 401 28.87 11.08 26.44
N THR A 402 30.16 10.83 26.24
CA THR A 402 30.72 9.49 25.98
C THR A 402 31.70 9.01 27.05
N THR A 403 32.10 9.88 27.99
CA THR A 403 32.97 9.52 29.12
C THR A 403 32.40 8.33 29.88
N LYS A 404 33.18 7.27 30.09
CA LYS A 404 32.72 6.09 30.86
C LYS A 404 32.52 6.45 32.32
N ALA A 405 31.52 5.87 33.00
CA ALA A 405 31.16 6.20 34.38
C ALA A 405 32.33 6.11 35.38
N LYS A 406 33.25 5.15 35.18
CA LYS A 406 34.47 5.02 36.00
C LYS A 406 35.42 6.23 35.94
N ASN A 407 35.29 7.08 34.93
CA ASN A 407 36.12 8.26 34.68
C ASN A 407 35.36 9.57 34.98
N PHE A 408 34.22 9.52 35.67
CA PHE A 408 33.48 10.74 36.03
C PHE A 408 34.16 11.58 37.12
N GLY A 409 35.13 11.02 37.83
CA GLY A 409 35.76 11.66 38.99
C GLY A 409 34.85 11.76 40.22
N SER A 410 33.64 11.20 40.15
CA SER A 410 32.66 11.20 41.24
C SER A 410 31.63 10.08 41.06
N ILE A 411 30.94 9.72 42.14
CA ILE A 411 29.95 8.65 42.16
C ILE A 411 28.57 9.26 42.48
N PHE A 412 27.56 8.87 41.70
CA PHE A 412 26.15 9.08 42.05
C PHE A 412 25.65 7.94 42.93
N GLU A 413 25.46 8.22 44.22
CA GLU A 413 24.79 7.33 45.17
C GLU A 413 23.29 7.63 45.19
N CYS A 414 22.48 6.65 44.80
CA CYS A 414 21.03 6.79 44.74
C CYS A 414 20.43 6.33 46.07
N ASP A 415 19.69 7.21 46.77
CA ASP A 415 18.96 6.84 47.99
C ASP A 415 17.81 5.88 47.62
N ALA A 416 18.02 4.59 47.85
CA ALA A 416 17.08 3.54 47.49
C ALA A 416 15.75 3.66 48.23
N LYS A 417 15.77 4.06 49.51
CA LYS A 417 14.56 4.19 50.33
C LYS A 417 13.71 5.34 49.82
N LYS A 418 14.31 6.52 49.68
CA LYS A 418 13.62 7.73 49.19
C LYS A 418 13.07 7.54 47.76
N THR A 419 13.82 6.84 46.90
CA THR A 419 13.42 6.56 45.52
C THR A 419 12.24 5.59 45.46
N ALA A 420 12.24 4.53 46.29
CA ALA A 420 11.14 3.58 46.37
C ALA A 420 9.85 4.23 46.90
N GLU A 421 9.94 5.00 47.99
CA GLU A 421 8.81 5.72 48.59
C GLU A 421 8.17 6.69 47.58
N TRP A 422 8.99 7.45 46.84
CA TRP A 422 8.48 8.34 45.78
C TRP A 422 7.81 7.58 44.64
N ALA A 423 8.39 6.46 44.19
CA ALA A 423 7.82 5.69 43.08
C ALA A 423 6.42 5.13 43.42
N GLU A 424 6.18 4.78 44.69
CA GLU A 424 4.87 4.35 45.19
C GLU A 424 3.87 5.50 45.33
N GLN A 425 4.31 6.65 45.84
CA GLN A 425 3.42 7.79 46.10
C GLN A 425 3.08 8.59 44.83
N SER A 426 3.95 8.56 43.81
CA SER A 426 3.78 9.32 42.57
C SER A 426 2.77 8.69 41.59
N GLY A 427 2.25 7.49 41.87
CA GLY A 427 1.39 6.71 40.96
C GLY A 427 2.13 6.05 39.80
N LEU A 428 3.44 6.30 39.63
CA LEU A 428 4.27 5.78 38.54
C LEU A 428 4.16 4.26 38.39
N ILE A 429 4.12 3.53 39.50
CA ILE A 429 4.07 2.07 39.48
C ILE A 429 2.75 1.59 38.89
N GLU A 430 1.61 2.16 39.30
CA GLU A 430 0.28 1.84 38.81
C GLU A 430 0.18 2.03 37.29
N ASP A 431 0.68 3.17 36.78
CA ASP A 431 0.65 3.46 35.34
C ASP A 431 1.48 2.46 34.53
N ILE A 432 2.68 2.09 35.01
CA ILE A 432 3.53 1.11 34.34
C ILE A 432 2.87 -0.27 34.34
N VAL A 433 2.26 -0.67 35.46
CA VAL A 433 1.54 -1.96 35.56
C VAL A 433 0.37 -1.99 34.57
N GLU A 434 -0.42 -0.92 34.49
CA GLU A 434 -1.53 -0.82 33.54
C GLU A 434 -1.04 -0.85 32.08
N GLU A 435 0.02 -0.12 31.74
CA GLU A 435 0.61 -0.11 30.40
C GLU A 435 1.06 -1.51 29.98
N VAL A 436 1.72 -2.25 30.88
CA VAL A 436 2.19 -3.62 30.62
C VAL A 436 1.02 -4.59 30.42
N LEU A 437 -0.07 -4.46 31.19
CA LEU A 437 -1.28 -5.26 31.02
C LEU A 437 -1.99 -4.96 29.70
N ASN A 438 -2.08 -3.68 29.31
CA ASN A 438 -2.70 -3.24 28.06
C ASN A 438 -1.88 -3.63 26.82
N MET A 439 -0.54 -3.57 26.89
CA MET A 439 0.35 -4.07 25.84
C MET A 439 0.17 -5.57 25.60
N LYS A 440 -0.16 -6.35 26.63
CA LYS A 440 -0.45 -7.78 26.49
C LYS A 440 -1.84 -8.05 25.90
N LYS A 441 -2.84 -7.23 26.23
CA LYS A 441 -4.18 -7.30 25.61
C LYS A 441 -4.17 -6.95 24.11
N LYS A 442 -3.29 -6.01 23.69
CA LYS A 442 -3.20 -5.56 22.27
C LYS A 442 -2.22 -6.35 21.40
N LYS A 443 -1.34 -7.19 21.95
CA LYS A 443 -0.38 -7.97 21.16
C LYS A 443 -1.00 -9.27 20.64
N LEU A 444 -1.54 -9.19 19.41
CA LEU A 444 -1.43 -10.30 18.45
C LEU A 444 0.07 -10.66 18.28
N PRO A 445 0.44 -11.94 18.12
CA PRO A 445 1.79 -12.41 18.37
C PRO A 445 2.75 -12.06 17.20
N GLY A 446 3.25 -10.83 17.16
CA GLY A 446 4.35 -10.38 16.31
C GLY A 446 5.74 -10.68 16.90
N LYS A 447 5.93 -11.87 17.46
CA LYS A 447 7.22 -12.25 18.08
C LYS A 447 8.20 -12.59 16.95
N ARG A 448 9.31 -11.84 16.86
CA ARG A 448 10.51 -12.26 16.11
C ARG A 448 10.78 -13.72 16.43
N VAL A 449 10.77 -14.55 15.39
CA VAL A 449 10.94 -15.99 15.46
C VAL A 449 12.30 -16.32 16.10
N SER A 450 12.28 -16.77 17.35
CA SER A 450 13.39 -17.54 17.92
C SER A 450 13.26 -18.96 17.38
N VAL A 451 14.28 -19.42 16.65
CA VAL A 451 14.35 -20.71 15.92
C VAL A 451 14.50 -21.90 16.87
N SER A 452 13.59 -22.10 17.84
CA SER A 452 13.78 -23.17 18.83
C SER A 452 12.54 -23.99 19.20
N SER A 453 11.35 -23.66 18.69
CA SER A 453 10.17 -24.53 18.85
C SER A 453 9.24 -24.39 17.66
N VAL A 454 8.79 -25.51 17.11
CA VAL A 454 7.68 -25.61 16.13
C VAL A 454 6.37 -26.08 16.76
N ARG A 455 6.39 -26.42 18.07
CA ARG A 455 5.28 -27.07 18.79
C ARG A 455 3.99 -26.23 18.87
N ASP A 456 4.11 -24.91 18.71
CA ASP A 456 2.97 -23.97 18.68
C ASP A 456 2.33 -23.86 17.29
N ILE A 457 2.92 -24.44 16.24
CA ILE A 457 2.34 -24.50 14.90
C ILE A 457 1.34 -25.67 14.87
N VAL A 458 0.12 -25.42 15.37
CA VAL A 458 -0.92 -26.45 15.60
C VAL A 458 -1.22 -27.32 14.37
N LYS A 459 -1.12 -26.76 13.17
CA LYS A 459 -1.45 -27.49 11.93
C LYS A 459 -0.31 -28.36 11.39
N LEU A 460 0.90 -28.25 11.92
CA LEU A 460 2.06 -29.05 11.51
C LEU A 460 1.97 -30.46 12.11
N GLU A 461 2.00 -31.48 11.26
CA GLU A 461 2.44 -32.82 11.67
C GLU A 461 3.94 -32.90 11.40
N ASP A 462 4.74 -32.88 12.45
CA ASP A 462 6.19 -32.85 12.32
C ASP A 462 6.74 -34.29 12.21
N ALA A 463 7.68 -34.53 11.29
CA ALA A 463 8.35 -35.84 11.21
C ALA A 463 9.16 -36.07 12.49
N GLU A 464 9.17 -37.30 12.99
CA GLU A 464 9.84 -37.61 14.27
C GLU A 464 11.35 -37.33 14.23
N TRP A 465 11.98 -37.46 13.05
CA TRP A 465 13.40 -37.16 12.87
C TRP A 465 13.69 -35.73 12.42
N ALA A 466 12.68 -34.88 12.22
CA ALA A 466 12.91 -33.52 11.72
C ALA A 466 13.72 -32.67 12.72
N GLY A 467 14.82 -32.07 12.25
CA GLY A 467 15.72 -31.26 13.07
C GLY A 467 16.62 -32.04 14.04
N ILE A 468 16.63 -33.38 13.97
CA ILE A 468 17.69 -34.18 14.60
C ILE A 468 18.96 -34.03 13.74
N THR A 469 20.11 -33.78 14.39
CA THR A 469 21.38 -33.61 13.68
C THR A 469 21.69 -34.84 12.82
N GLY A 470 21.91 -34.64 11.51
CA GLY A 470 22.28 -35.69 10.56
C GLY A 470 21.12 -36.49 9.94
N THR A 471 19.86 -36.18 10.27
CA THR A 471 18.69 -36.84 9.66
C THR A 471 17.98 -35.99 8.61
N ALA A 472 18.28 -34.70 8.54
CA ALA A 472 17.59 -33.73 7.68
C ALA A 472 17.41 -34.21 6.24
N GLU A 473 18.45 -34.76 5.61
CA GLU A 473 18.41 -35.26 4.22
C GLU A 473 17.42 -36.40 3.96
N LYS A 474 17.07 -37.15 5.02
CA LYS A 474 16.08 -38.22 5.00
C LYS A 474 14.67 -37.70 5.19
N CYS A 475 14.50 -36.49 5.73
CA CYS A 475 13.22 -35.92 6.07
C CYS A 475 12.61 -35.10 4.90
N THR A 476 11.35 -35.36 4.59
CA THR A 476 10.56 -34.65 3.56
C THR A 476 9.38 -33.92 4.20
N LEU A 477 9.27 -32.61 3.95
CA LEU A 477 8.09 -31.84 4.33
C LEU A 477 7.09 -31.84 3.17
N ILE A 478 5.89 -32.35 3.41
CA ILE A 478 4.77 -32.28 2.47
C ILE A 478 3.99 -30.98 2.71
N LEU A 479 4.03 -30.05 1.76
CA LEU A 479 3.19 -28.86 1.77
C LEU A 479 1.90 -29.13 1.01
N THR A 480 0.76 -28.95 1.67
CA THR A 480 -0.55 -29.28 1.07
C THR A 480 -1.38 -28.04 0.78
N GLU A 481 -2.14 -28.05 -0.32
CA GLU A 481 -3.15 -27.03 -0.62
C GLU A 481 -4.38 -27.19 0.29
N GLY A 482 -4.37 -26.47 1.42
CA GLY A 482 -5.45 -26.52 2.39
C GLY A 482 -5.53 -27.83 3.18
N ASP A 483 -6.57 -27.92 4.01
CA ASP A 483 -6.78 -29.04 4.94
C ASP A 483 -7.32 -30.30 4.22
N SER A 484 -7.96 -30.16 3.05
CA SER A 484 -8.41 -31.30 2.24
C SER A 484 -7.24 -32.11 1.68
N ALA A 485 -6.25 -31.43 1.09
CA ALA A 485 -5.02 -32.06 0.64
C ALA A 485 -4.19 -32.61 1.81
N LYS A 486 -4.23 -31.97 2.99
CA LYS A 486 -3.64 -32.51 4.23
C LYS A 486 -4.20 -33.89 4.56
N ALA A 487 -5.52 -34.08 4.48
CA ALA A 487 -6.14 -35.37 4.77
C ALA A 487 -5.63 -36.49 3.85
N LEU A 488 -5.40 -36.20 2.56
CA LEU A 488 -4.79 -37.14 1.62
C LEU A 488 -3.35 -37.48 2.02
N ALA A 489 -2.54 -36.47 2.39
CA ALA A 489 -1.18 -36.69 2.86
C ALA A 489 -1.11 -37.49 4.17
N LEU A 490 -2.03 -37.24 5.12
CA LEU A 490 -2.12 -38.01 6.38
C LEU A 490 -2.40 -39.50 6.13
N ALA A 491 -3.28 -39.82 5.18
CA ALA A 491 -3.52 -41.20 4.77
C ALA A 491 -2.26 -41.83 4.13
N GLY A 492 -1.47 -41.03 3.41
CA GLY A 492 -0.16 -41.42 2.89
C GLY A 492 0.88 -41.73 3.95
N LEU A 493 0.90 -40.98 5.05
CA LEU A 493 1.81 -41.23 6.18
C LEU A 493 1.60 -42.60 6.83
N GLU A 494 0.42 -43.20 6.74
CA GLU A 494 0.19 -44.58 7.20
C GLU A 494 1.01 -45.61 6.41
N VAL A 495 1.36 -45.30 5.16
CA VAL A 495 2.18 -46.15 4.28
C VAL A 495 3.67 -45.81 4.39
N LEU A 496 4.00 -44.51 4.42
CA LEU A 496 5.38 -44.04 4.39
C LEU A 496 6.08 -44.05 5.76
N GLY A 497 5.31 -44.02 6.87
CA GLY A 497 5.83 -43.80 8.21
C GLY A 497 5.89 -42.33 8.62
N ARG A 498 6.08 -42.08 9.91
CA ARG A 498 6.12 -40.73 10.53
C ARG A 498 7.54 -40.28 10.87
N GLU A 499 8.51 -41.16 10.71
CA GLU A 499 9.91 -40.92 11.05
C GLU A 499 10.51 -39.84 10.15
N THR A 500 10.22 -39.92 8.84
CA THR A 500 10.84 -39.10 7.80
C THR A 500 9.90 -38.12 7.11
N TYR A 501 8.58 -38.25 7.26
CA TYR A 501 7.61 -37.40 6.57
C TYR A 501 6.81 -36.52 7.52
N GLY A 502 6.82 -35.21 7.25
CA GLY A 502 6.00 -34.21 7.94
C GLY A 502 5.00 -33.59 6.98
N VAL A 503 3.90 -33.01 7.49
CA VAL A 503 2.84 -32.42 6.67
C VAL A 503 2.44 -31.06 7.22
N PHE A 504 2.38 -30.04 6.36
CA PHE A 504 1.91 -28.70 6.71
C PHE A 504 0.95 -28.13 5.65
N PRO A 505 -0.30 -27.80 6.02
CA PRO A 505 -1.28 -27.21 5.10
C PRO A 505 -1.08 -25.70 4.96
N LEU A 506 -0.98 -25.22 3.73
CA LEU A 506 -1.05 -23.79 3.42
C LEU A 506 -2.50 -23.30 3.56
N LYS A 507 -2.70 -22.13 4.15
CA LYS A 507 -4.04 -21.51 4.28
C LYS A 507 -4.67 -21.12 2.94
N GLY A 508 -3.87 -21.02 1.88
CA GLY A 508 -4.28 -20.64 0.52
C GLY A 508 -3.06 -20.34 -0.35
N LYS A 509 -3.24 -19.53 -1.40
CA LYS A 509 -2.13 -19.06 -2.27
C LYS A 509 -1.06 -18.35 -1.42
N LEU A 510 0.18 -18.82 -1.51
CA LEU A 510 1.32 -18.22 -0.80
C LEU A 510 1.54 -16.78 -1.29
N LEU A 511 1.96 -15.88 -0.41
CA LEU A 511 2.25 -14.49 -0.78
C LEU A 511 3.44 -14.45 -1.76
N ASN A 512 3.29 -13.77 -2.90
CA ASN A 512 4.41 -13.56 -3.82
C ASN A 512 5.49 -12.65 -3.16
N VAL A 513 6.71 -13.18 -3.03
CA VAL A 513 7.81 -12.56 -2.28
C VAL A 513 8.84 -11.79 -3.13
N SER A 514 8.79 -11.84 -4.47
CA SER A 514 9.88 -11.35 -5.33
C SER A 514 10.25 -9.88 -5.09
N ASN A 515 9.27 -9.07 -4.69
CA ASN A 515 9.38 -7.62 -4.42
C ASN A 515 9.14 -7.24 -2.96
N LEU A 516 9.25 -8.19 -2.04
CA LEU A 516 9.16 -7.92 -0.60
C LEU A 516 10.56 -7.89 0.01
N ASP A 517 10.77 -6.95 0.94
CA ASP A 517 11.90 -7.00 1.85
C ASP A 517 11.68 -8.07 2.94
N ASP A 518 12.77 -8.54 3.56
CA ASP A 518 12.75 -9.59 4.58
C ASP A 518 11.77 -9.25 5.73
N ALA A 519 11.68 -7.97 6.10
CA ALA A 519 10.83 -7.49 7.20
C ALA A 519 9.34 -7.52 6.86
N ARG A 520 8.95 -7.36 5.59
CA ARG A 520 7.57 -7.51 5.11
C ARG A 520 7.22 -8.97 4.93
N ALA A 521 8.14 -9.77 4.39
CA ALA A 521 7.95 -11.22 4.25
C ALA A 521 7.76 -11.88 5.62
N SER A 522 8.57 -11.51 6.62
CA SER A 522 8.49 -12.05 7.99
C SER A 522 7.20 -11.69 8.74
N LYS A 523 6.43 -10.70 8.28
CA LYS A 523 5.14 -10.32 8.88
C LYS A 523 4.00 -11.24 8.43
N ASN A 524 4.18 -11.97 7.33
CA ASN A 524 3.20 -12.95 6.89
C ASN A 524 3.33 -14.22 7.74
N GLU A 525 2.23 -14.62 8.37
CA GLU A 525 2.20 -15.76 9.30
C GLU A 525 2.59 -17.09 8.62
N GLU A 526 2.13 -17.33 7.38
CA GLU A 526 2.43 -18.56 6.63
C GLU A 526 3.93 -18.63 6.31
N ILE A 527 4.52 -17.55 5.80
CA ILE A 527 5.96 -17.46 5.55
C ILE A 527 6.74 -17.67 6.86
N SER A 528 6.33 -17.01 7.94
CA SER A 528 6.96 -17.15 9.25
C SER A 528 6.90 -18.58 9.79
N ASN A 529 5.81 -19.30 9.55
CA ASN A 529 5.68 -20.69 9.94
C ASN A 529 6.58 -21.59 9.08
N LEU A 530 6.59 -21.41 7.76
CA LEU A 530 7.45 -22.18 6.84
C LEU A 530 8.94 -22.03 7.17
N LEU A 531 9.39 -20.81 7.48
CA LEU A 531 10.77 -20.55 7.95
C LEU A 531 11.13 -21.42 9.15
N ARG A 532 10.23 -21.48 10.14
CA ARG A 532 10.43 -22.24 11.38
C ARG A 532 10.44 -23.74 11.14
N ILE A 533 9.50 -24.21 10.31
CA ILE A 533 9.34 -25.64 10.00
C ILE A 533 10.58 -26.15 9.29
N LEU A 534 11.06 -25.43 8.28
CA LEU A 534 12.23 -25.79 7.48
C LEU A 534 13.56 -25.52 8.18
N GLY A 535 13.58 -24.64 9.20
CA GLY A 535 14.81 -24.21 9.88
C GLY A 535 15.57 -23.10 9.15
N LEU A 536 14.88 -22.34 8.30
CA LEU A 536 15.44 -21.29 7.45
C LEU A 536 15.54 -19.94 8.17
N LYS A 537 16.57 -19.16 7.82
CA LYS A 537 16.73 -17.75 8.17
C LYS A 537 17.10 -16.95 6.92
N PHE A 538 16.60 -15.71 6.82
CA PHE A 538 16.88 -14.84 5.67
C PHE A 538 18.37 -14.52 5.49
N GLU A 539 19.14 -14.52 6.59
CA GLU A 539 20.57 -14.21 6.60
C GLU A 539 21.43 -15.28 5.90
N ASP A 540 20.96 -16.53 5.82
CA ASP A 540 21.73 -17.71 5.35
C ASP A 540 21.64 -17.95 3.82
N SER A 541 21.22 -16.93 3.05
CA SER A 541 20.84 -17.04 1.62
C SER A 541 21.79 -17.82 0.70
N ASN A 542 23.11 -17.70 0.91
CA ASN A 542 24.14 -18.34 0.07
C ASN A 542 24.94 -19.45 0.76
N SER A 543 24.75 -19.66 2.06
CA SER A 543 25.57 -20.57 2.88
C SER A 543 24.80 -21.81 3.35
N ILE A 544 23.53 -21.94 2.95
CA ILE A 544 22.66 -22.99 3.44
C ILE A 544 22.91 -24.32 2.74
N THR A 545 23.06 -25.38 3.54
CA THR A 545 23.21 -26.76 3.09
C THR A 545 22.03 -27.61 3.60
N ARG A 546 21.73 -28.74 2.95
CA ARG A 546 20.58 -29.59 3.35
C ARG A 546 20.66 -30.09 4.79
N GLU A 547 21.87 -30.34 5.27
CA GLU A 547 22.15 -30.85 6.62
C GLU A 547 21.84 -29.84 7.72
N SER A 548 21.79 -28.54 7.37
CA SER A 548 21.43 -27.45 8.29
C SER A 548 19.93 -27.25 8.45
N LEU A 549 19.13 -27.83 7.56
CA LEU A 549 17.67 -27.73 7.58
C LEU A 549 17.05 -28.73 8.56
N ARG A 550 15.76 -28.55 8.87
CA ARG A 550 14.97 -29.60 9.54
C ARG A 550 14.47 -30.68 8.57
N TYR A 551 14.26 -30.29 7.32
CA TYR A 551 13.81 -31.13 6.23
C TYR A 551 14.68 -30.88 5.00
N GLY A 552 15.28 -31.94 4.46
CA GLY A 552 16.16 -31.89 3.30
C GLY A 552 15.41 -31.97 1.96
N ARG A 553 14.10 -32.20 1.98
CA ARG A 553 13.22 -32.22 0.79
C ARG A 553 11.88 -31.56 1.08
N LEU A 554 11.30 -30.96 0.05
CA LEU A 554 10.02 -30.27 0.05
C LEU A 554 9.13 -30.88 -1.04
N LEU A 555 8.07 -31.59 -0.65
CA LEU A 555 7.10 -32.18 -1.56
C LEU A 555 5.84 -31.32 -1.60
N ILE A 556 5.52 -30.76 -2.76
CA ILE A 556 4.33 -29.91 -2.96
C ILE A 556 3.17 -30.79 -3.41
N LEU A 557 2.12 -30.85 -2.60
CA LEU A 557 0.91 -31.62 -2.84
C LEU A 557 -0.26 -30.65 -3.03
N ALA A 558 -0.39 -30.18 -4.27
CA ALA A 558 -1.44 -29.25 -4.72
C ALA A 558 -2.41 -29.96 -5.67
N ASP A 559 -3.59 -29.37 -5.86
CA ASP A 559 -4.58 -29.90 -6.79
C ASP A 559 -4.01 -29.96 -8.22
N GLN A 560 -4.45 -30.94 -9.02
CA GLN A 560 -3.97 -31.12 -10.40
C GLN A 560 -4.77 -30.27 -11.37
N ASP A 561 -4.94 -29.01 -11.00
CA ASP A 561 -5.56 -27.98 -11.80
C ASP A 561 -4.60 -26.79 -11.98
N GLU A 562 -5.08 -25.76 -12.65
CA GLU A 562 -4.26 -24.59 -12.94
C GLU A 562 -3.93 -23.78 -11.68
N ASP A 563 -4.84 -23.72 -10.70
CA ASP A 563 -4.63 -23.00 -9.44
C ASP A 563 -3.55 -23.70 -8.58
N GLY A 564 -3.51 -25.03 -8.56
CA GLY A 564 -2.44 -25.81 -7.95
C GLY A 564 -1.09 -25.58 -8.62
N SER A 565 -1.05 -25.40 -9.94
CA SER A 565 0.16 -25.02 -10.69
C SER A 565 0.67 -23.64 -10.25
N HIS A 566 -0.21 -22.67 -10.01
CA HIS A 566 0.19 -21.38 -9.46
C HIS A 566 0.76 -21.50 -8.04
N ILE A 567 0.20 -22.36 -7.18
CA ILE A 567 0.72 -22.61 -5.83
C ILE A 567 2.13 -23.21 -5.90
N LYS A 568 2.35 -24.21 -6.76
CA LYS A 568 3.69 -24.78 -7.02
C LYS A 568 4.67 -23.65 -7.38
N GLY A 569 4.30 -22.79 -8.32
CA GLY A 569 5.15 -21.68 -8.76
C GLY A 569 5.43 -20.65 -7.66
N LEU A 570 4.45 -20.32 -6.81
CA LEU A 570 4.66 -19.41 -5.68
C LEU A 570 5.62 -19.98 -4.62
N ILE A 571 5.58 -21.29 -4.37
CA ILE A 571 6.52 -21.96 -3.46
C ILE A 571 7.93 -21.98 -4.07
N VAL A 572 8.06 -22.30 -5.37
CA VAL A 572 9.33 -22.24 -6.10
C VAL A 572 9.92 -20.83 -6.01
N ASN A 573 9.14 -19.80 -6.30
CA ASN A 573 9.55 -18.40 -6.18
C ASN A 573 9.94 -18.01 -4.74
N PHE A 574 9.25 -18.55 -3.74
CA PHE A 574 9.59 -18.31 -2.34
C PHE A 574 10.99 -18.81 -1.98
N ILE A 575 11.32 -20.04 -2.37
CA ILE A 575 12.66 -20.60 -2.14
C ILE A 575 13.70 -19.89 -3.01
N HIS A 576 13.41 -19.67 -4.29
CA HIS A 576 14.30 -19.00 -5.25
C HIS A 576 14.72 -17.60 -4.80
N LYS A 577 13.78 -16.82 -4.27
CA LYS A 577 14.03 -15.43 -3.86
C LYS A 577 15.01 -15.33 -2.68
N PHE A 578 14.86 -16.20 -1.68
CA PHE A 578 15.58 -16.05 -0.40
C PHE A 578 16.74 -17.04 -0.24
N TRP A 579 16.67 -18.23 -0.82
CA TRP A 579 17.72 -19.27 -0.77
C TRP A 579 17.89 -19.93 -2.16
N PRO A 580 18.36 -19.20 -3.18
CA PRO A 580 18.51 -19.72 -4.53
C PRO A 580 19.39 -20.97 -4.60
N SER A 581 20.36 -21.15 -3.68
CA SER A 581 21.17 -22.38 -3.60
C SER A 581 20.33 -23.65 -3.40
N LEU A 582 19.19 -23.56 -2.72
CA LEU A 582 18.29 -24.71 -2.52
C LEU A 582 17.56 -25.11 -3.80
N VAL A 583 17.24 -24.14 -4.67
CA VAL A 583 16.69 -24.39 -6.02
C VAL A 583 17.72 -25.12 -6.89
N HIS A 584 19.01 -24.80 -6.72
CA HIS A 584 20.09 -25.47 -7.45
C HIS A 584 20.39 -26.89 -6.95
N THR A 585 19.78 -27.34 -5.84
CA THR A 585 20.08 -28.63 -5.24
C THR A 585 19.09 -29.70 -5.73
N ASP A 586 19.55 -30.62 -6.58
CA ASP A 586 18.75 -31.65 -7.25
C ASP A 586 17.83 -32.44 -6.31
N GLY A 587 16.52 -32.35 -6.54
CA GLY A 587 15.50 -33.05 -5.76
C GLY A 587 15.13 -32.38 -4.42
N PHE A 588 15.53 -31.12 -4.18
CA PHE A 588 15.08 -30.40 -2.99
C PHE A 588 13.59 -30.06 -3.08
N ILE A 589 13.15 -29.51 -4.22
CA ILE A 589 11.74 -29.24 -4.50
C ILE A 589 11.19 -30.38 -5.37
N GLN A 590 10.11 -30.98 -4.91
CA GLN A 590 9.38 -32.04 -5.59
C GLN A 590 7.91 -31.65 -5.65
N SER A 591 7.16 -32.19 -6.61
CA SER A 591 5.70 -32.11 -6.60
C SER A 591 5.07 -33.47 -6.71
N PHE A 592 3.91 -33.62 -6.10
CA PHE A 592 3.10 -34.83 -6.15
C PHE A 592 2.04 -34.67 -7.24
N ARG A 593 1.96 -35.62 -8.17
CA ARG A 593 0.93 -35.68 -9.22
C ARG A 593 -0.11 -36.75 -8.89
N THR A 594 -1.34 -36.54 -9.31
CA THR A 594 -2.42 -37.53 -9.22
C THR A 594 -3.12 -37.68 -10.57
N PRO A 595 -3.81 -38.80 -10.85
CA PRO A 595 -4.57 -38.96 -12.08
C PRO A 595 -5.60 -37.83 -12.29
N LEU A 596 -5.66 -37.24 -13.48
CA LEU A 596 -6.61 -36.19 -13.88
C LEU A 596 -8.02 -36.76 -14.10
N LEU A 597 -8.10 -37.98 -14.63
CA LEU A 597 -9.36 -38.71 -14.78
C LEU A 597 -9.14 -40.22 -14.71
N LYS A 598 -10.20 -40.96 -14.35
CA LYS A 598 -10.21 -42.42 -14.39
C LYS A 598 -11.36 -42.93 -15.26
N ALA A 599 -11.06 -43.86 -16.16
CA ALA A 599 -12.05 -44.59 -16.94
C ALA A 599 -12.35 -45.93 -16.26
N LYS A 600 -13.63 -46.21 -15.98
CA LYS A 600 -14.07 -47.47 -15.36
C LYS A 600 -15.02 -48.27 -16.26
N LYS A 601 -14.75 -49.57 -16.41
CA LYS A 601 -15.63 -50.55 -17.08
C LYS A 601 -15.57 -51.88 -16.33
N GLY A 602 -16.62 -52.18 -15.57
CA GLY A 602 -16.61 -53.28 -14.60
C GLY A 602 -15.54 -53.03 -13.52
N ASP A 603 -14.64 -54.00 -13.34
CA ASP A 603 -13.51 -53.92 -12.40
C ASP A 603 -12.24 -53.30 -13.00
N LYS A 604 -12.18 -53.12 -14.32
CA LYS A 604 -11.05 -52.46 -14.98
C LYS A 604 -11.13 -50.95 -14.75
N VAL A 605 -10.11 -50.40 -14.11
CA VAL A 605 -9.90 -48.96 -13.92
C VAL A 605 -8.61 -48.57 -14.62
N ARG A 606 -8.66 -47.58 -15.51
CA ARG A 606 -7.48 -46.92 -16.06
C ARG A 606 -7.42 -45.49 -15.57
N SER A 607 -6.26 -45.11 -15.06
CA SER A 607 -5.93 -43.76 -14.63
C SER A 607 -5.18 -43.04 -15.76
N PHE A 608 -5.52 -41.79 -15.99
CA PHE A 608 -4.87 -40.93 -16.98
C PHE A 608 -4.35 -39.68 -16.28
N PHE A 609 -3.12 -39.29 -16.57
CA PHE A 609 -2.47 -38.13 -15.96
C PHE A 609 -2.55 -36.87 -16.83
N SER A 610 -2.96 -37.00 -18.09
CA SER A 610 -3.19 -35.87 -19.00
C SER A 610 -4.44 -36.08 -19.87
N MET A 611 -4.98 -34.99 -20.42
CA MET A 611 -6.09 -35.08 -21.37
C MET A 611 -5.64 -35.71 -22.69
N ASN A 612 -4.39 -35.49 -23.08
CA ASN A 612 -3.77 -36.10 -24.26
C ASN A 612 -3.71 -37.63 -24.13
N GLU A 613 -3.28 -38.15 -22.98
CA GLU A 613 -3.25 -39.61 -22.71
C GLU A 613 -4.65 -40.21 -22.80
N TYR A 614 -5.65 -39.53 -22.22
CA TYR A 614 -7.04 -39.94 -22.31
C TYR A 614 -7.59 -39.90 -23.73
N ARG A 615 -7.38 -38.81 -24.48
CA ARG A 615 -7.87 -38.67 -25.87
C ARG A 615 -7.28 -39.74 -26.78
N LYS A 616 -5.95 -39.94 -26.74
CA LYS A 616 -5.26 -41.00 -27.49
C LYS A 616 -5.83 -42.38 -27.20
N TRP A 617 -6.18 -42.67 -25.94
CA TRP A 617 -6.81 -43.93 -25.56
C TRP A 617 -8.29 -44.02 -25.99
N ALA A 618 -9.05 -42.94 -25.82
CA ALA A 618 -10.48 -42.88 -26.13
C ALA A 618 -10.77 -43.02 -27.63
N ASP A 619 -9.87 -42.50 -28.48
CA ASP A 619 -9.93 -42.63 -29.94
C ASP A 619 -9.78 -44.09 -30.40
N VAL A 620 -9.10 -44.95 -29.61
CA VAL A 620 -8.85 -46.36 -29.95
C VAL A 620 -9.88 -47.31 -29.34
N GLU A 621 -10.29 -47.11 -28.09
CA GLU A 621 -11.08 -48.09 -27.30
C GLU A 621 -12.61 -47.83 -27.25
N GLU A 622 -13.16 -47.01 -28.16
CA GLU A 622 -14.56 -46.52 -28.12
C GLU A 622 -14.94 -46.02 -26.71
N GLY A 623 -14.33 -44.89 -26.29
CA GLY A 623 -14.50 -44.33 -24.94
C GLY A 623 -15.95 -44.18 -24.45
N GLY A 624 -16.94 -44.13 -25.34
CA GLY A 624 -18.37 -44.05 -25.01
C GLY A 624 -18.95 -45.23 -24.21
N LYS A 625 -18.25 -46.37 -24.10
CA LYS A 625 -18.68 -47.51 -23.26
C LYS A 625 -18.12 -47.48 -21.83
N TRP A 626 -17.27 -46.51 -21.50
CA TRP A 626 -16.61 -46.40 -20.19
C TRP A 626 -17.25 -45.29 -19.36
N LYS A 627 -17.35 -45.50 -18.04
CA LYS A 627 -17.73 -44.43 -17.11
C LYS A 627 -16.51 -43.59 -16.80
N ILE A 628 -16.49 -42.35 -17.25
CA ILE A 628 -15.40 -41.41 -17.02
C ILE A 628 -15.68 -40.61 -15.75
N LYS A 629 -14.69 -40.53 -14.86
CA LYS A 629 -14.73 -39.69 -13.65
C LYS A 629 -13.52 -38.77 -13.66
N TYR A 630 -13.77 -37.46 -13.63
CA TYR A 630 -12.74 -36.43 -13.52
C TYR A 630 -12.31 -36.23 -12.05
N TYR A 631 -11.02 -36.01 -11.83
CA TYR A 631 -10.37 -35.82 -10.53
C TYR A 631 -9.59 -34.50 -10.57
N LYS A 632 -10.26 -33.37 -10.35
CA LYS A 632 -9.60 -32.04 -10.34
C LYS A 632 -8.92 -31.75 -9.00
N GLY A 633 -9.66 -31.96 -7.91
CA GLY A 633 -9.16 -31.74 -6.55
C GLY A 633 -8.70 -33.03 -5.87
N LEU A 634 -7.64 -32.93 -5.06
CA LEU A 634 -7.10 -34.02 -4.26
C LEU A 634 -8.13 -34.60 -3.29
N GLY A 635 -9.07 -33.78 -2.81
CA GLY A 635 -10.20 -34.20 -1.98
C GLY A 635 -11.18 -35.17 -2.67
N THR A 636 -11.09 -35.36 -3.99
CA THR A 636 -11.90 -36.34 -4.74
C THR A 636 -11.40 -37.78 -4.54
N SER A 637 -10.11 -37.93 -4.20
CA SER A 637 -9.49 -39.22 -3.97
C SER A 637 -9.84 -39.74 -2.57
N THR A 638 -10.19 -41.02 -2.50
CA THR A 638 -10.45 -41.72 -1.24
C THR A 638 -9.15 -41.98 -0.47
N SER A 639 -9.23 -42.24 0.83
CA SER A 639 -8.06 -42.63 1.63
C SER A 639 -7.40 -43.91 1.11
N ASN A 640 -8.15 -44.83 0.47
CA ASN A 640 -7.57 -46.02 -0.15
C ASN A 640 -6.75 -45.67 -1.39
N GLU A 641 -7.29 -44.83 -2.27
CA GLU A 641 -6.54 -44.30 -3.43
C GLU A 641 -5.29 -43.54 -2.97
N ALA A 642 -5.38 -42.77 -1.87
CA ALA A 642 -4.22 -42.11 -1.28
C ALA A 642 -3.13 -43.13 -0.90
N ARG A 643 -3.47 -44.20 -0.16
CA ARG A 643 -2.51 -45.25 0.20
C ARG A 643 -1.90 -45.93 -1.03
N GLU A 644 -2.69 -46.15 -2.08
CA GLU A 644 -2.18 -46.67 -3.37
C GLU A 644 -1.16 -45.70 -3.99
N TYR A 645 -1.47 -44.41 -4.08
CA TYR A 645 -0.55 -43.42 -4.65
C TYR A 645 0.75 -43.31 -3.86
N PHE A 646 0.67 -43.31 -2.52
CA PHE A 646 1.86 -43.24 -1.66
C PHE A 646 2.64 -44.55 -1.59
N SER A 647 2.02 -45.69 -1.89
CA SER A 647 2.74 -46.97 -2.05
C SER A 647 3.59 -47.02 -3.33
N ASP A 648 3.21 -46.24 -4.34
CA ASP A 648 3.93 -46.03 -5.60
C ASP A 648 4.41 -44.57 -5.71
N LEU A 649 5.06 -44.08 -4.63
CA LEU A 649 5.46 -42.67 -4.49
C LEU A 649 6.34 -42.20 -5.65
N ASP A 650 7.25 -43.04 -6.15
CA ASP A 650 8.17 -42.69 -7.24
C ASP A 650 7.42 -42.36 -8.53
N HIS A 651 6.34 -43.10 -8.86
CA HIS A 651 5.52 -42.80 -10.04
C HIS A 651 4.71 -41.50 -9.88
N HIS A 652 4.39 -41.11 -8.64
CA HIS A 652 3.61 -39.91 -8.32
C HIS A 652 4.47 -38.69 -8.00
N THR A 653 5.80 -38.85 -7.91
CA THR A 653 6.72 -37.76 -7.60
C THR A 653 7.36 -37.21 -8.87
N VAL A 654 7.26 -35.89 -9.05
CA VAL A 654 7.94 -35.14 -10.10
C VAL A 654 9.03 -34.29 -9.47
N ASN A 655 10.29 -34.57 -9.82
CA ASN A 655 11.46 -33.84 -9.32
C ASN A 655 11.71 -32.58 -10.16
N PHE A 656 11.86 -31.43 -9.49
CA PHE A 656 12.37 -30.23 -10.15
C PHE A 656 13.89 -30.30 -10.27
N LYS A 657 14.41 -30.01 -11.46
CA LYS A 657 15.84 -30.03 -11.77
C LYS A 657 16.30 -28.67 -12.26
N TYR A 658 17.38 -28.16 -11.68
CA TYR A 658 18.00 -26.93 -12.16
C TYR A 658 18.92 -27.21 -13.35
N THR A 659 18.73 -26.48 -14.45
CA THR A 659 19.43 -26.66 -15.73
C THR A 659 20.34 -25.49 -16.07
N GLY A 660 20.18 -24.34 -15.40
CA GLY A 660 21.03 -23.17 -15.58
C GLY A 660 20.28 -21.86 -15.38
N THR A 661 20.89 -20.74 -15.80
CA THR A 661 20.36 -19.39 -15.56
C THR A 661 19.02 -19.11 -16.26
N THR A 662 18.65 -19.88 -17.28
CA THR A 662 17.35 -19.76 -17.94
C THR A 662 16.19 -20.10 -17.00
N ASP A 663 16.40 -21.03 -16.07
CA ASP A 663 15.45 -21.35 -15.01
C ASP A 663 15.24 -20.14 -14.07
N ASP A 664 16.33 -19.48 -13.68
CA ASP A 664 16.26 -18.28 -12.83
C ASP A 664 15.50 -17.14 -13.51
N ASP A 665 15.75 -16.94 -14.80
CA ASP A 665 15.12 -15.88 -15.58
C ASP A 665 13.64 -16.18 -15.85
N ALA A 666 13.27 -17.45 -16.07
CA ALA A 666 11.89 -17.88 -16.19
C ALA A 666 11.11 -17.66 -14.87
N ILE A 667 11.67 -18.04 -13.71
CA ILE A 667 11.05 -17.79 -12.40
C ILE A 667 10.89 -16.28 -12.16
N ARG A 668 11.93 -15.48 -12.41
CA ARG A 668 11.84 -14.02 -12.25
C ARG A 668 10.80 -13.42 -13.18
N MET A 669 10.77 -13.82 -14.45
CA MET A 669 9.77 -13.36 -15.43
C MET A 669 8.36 -13.66 -14.94
N ALA A 670 8.11 -14.86 -14.42
CA ALA A 670 6.78 -15.24 -13.94
C ALA A 670 6.31 -14.43 -12.71
N PHE A 671 7.18 -14.11 -11.74
CA PHE A 671 6.75 -13.57 -10.44
C PHE A 671 7.16 -12.12 -10.13
N ASP A 672 8.17 -11.58 -10.80
CA ASP A 672 8.62 -10.21 -10.55
C ASP A 672 7.61 -9.19 -11.12
N ARG A 673 7.04 -8.34 -10.26
CA ARG A 673 6.06 -7.31 -10.65
C ARG A 673 6.58 -6.36 -11.71
N ASP A 674 7.89 -6.08 -11.72
CA ASP A 674 8.50 -5.16 -12.68
C ASP A 674 8.64 -5.76 -14.08
N LYS A 675 8.49 -7.09 -14.22
CA LYS A 675 8.52 -7.83 -15.50
C LYS A 675 7.15 -8.03 -16.14
N SER A 676 6.20 -7.12 -15.92
CA SER A 676 4.84 -7.26 -16.47
C SER A 676 4.82 -7.28 -18.00
N ASP A 677 5.66 -6.48 -18.66
CA ASP A 677 5.70 -6.43 -20.13
C ASP A 677 6.38 -7.67 -20.73
N GLU A 678 7.41 -8.23 -20.07
CA GLU A 678 7.98 -9.53 -20.43
C GLU A 678 6.93 -10.64 -20.33
N ARG A 679 6.10 -10.65 -19.27
CA ARG A 679 4.98 -11.62 -19.14
C ARG A 679 3.95 -11.49 -20.25
N LYS A 680 3.61 -10.27 -20.68
CA LYS A 680 2.65 -10.07 -21.79
C LYS A 680 3.19 -10.69 -23.07
N GLU A 681 4.47 -10.51 -23.33
CA GLU A 681 5.15 -11.08 -24.50
C GLU A 681 5.28 -12.60 -24.40
N TRP A 682 5.61 -13.12 -23.23
CA TRP A 682 5.61 -14.56 -22.93
C TRP A 682 4.25 -15.22 -23.24
N ILE A 683 3.16 -14.59 -22.79
CA ILE A 683 1.79 -15.05 -23.06
C ILE A 683 1.47 -15.03 -24.56
N ARG A 684 1.79 -13.93 -25.27
CA ARG A 684 1.57 -13.81 -26.73
C ARG A 684 2.31 -14.90 -27.52
N ARG A 685 3.50 -15.31 -27.08
CA ARG A 685 4.26 -16.38 -27.76
C ARG A 685 3.58 -17.74 -27.58
N SER A 686 3.10 -18.03 -26.37
CA SER A 686 2.44 -19.32 -26.09
C SER A 686 1.12 -19.53 -26.82
N GLU A 687 0.38 -18.46 -27.17
CA GLU A 687 -0.84 -18.58 -27.98
C GLU A 687 -0.56 -19.23 -29.35
N ASN A 688 0.68 -19.12 -29.85
CA ASN A 688 1.12 -19.72 -31.11
C ASN A 688 1.74 -21.12 -30.94
N GLU A 689 2.16 -21.48 -29.73
CA GLU A 689 2.84 -22.73 -29.42
C GLU A 689 1.95 -23.54 -28.47
N ILE A 690 1.09 -24.41 -29.03
CA ILE A 690 0.36 -25.40 -28.24
C ILE A 690 1.40 -26.36 -27.64
N THR A 691 1.93 -26.01 -26.47
CA THR A 691 2.94 -26.80 -25.76
C THR A 691 2.31 -28.11 -25.35
N ASN A 692 2.86 -29.20 -25.90
CA ASN A 692 2.48 -30.57 -25.60
C ASN A 692 2.42 -30.79 -24.07
N GLU A 693 1.28 -31.29 -23.61
CA GLU A 693 1.04 -31.69 -22.23
C GLU A 693 2.15 -32.65 -21.75
N ASP A 694 2.52 -32.51 -20.47
CA ASP A 694 3.55 -33.30 -19.80
C ASP A 694 3.23 -34.80 -19.88
N ASP A 695 3.87 -35.51 -20.82
CA ASP A 695 3.68 -36.92 -21.14
C ASP A 695 4.25 -37.84 -20.03
N GLY A 696 3.82 -37.66 -18.79
CA GLY A 696 4.14 -38.57 -17.68
C GLY A 696 5.60 -38.48 -17.18
N LYS A 697 6.33 -37.40 -17.47
CA LYS A 697 7.71 -37.21 -16.96
C LYS A 697 7.74 -37.17 -15.42
N THR A 698 8.76 -37.77 -14.82
CA THR A 698 9.06 -37.73 -13.37
C THR A 698 10.15 -36.71 -13.03
N GLU A 699 10.67 -36.00 -14.03
CA GLU A 699 11.63 -34.90 -13.88
C GLU A 699 11.24 -33.75 -14.81
N ILE A 700 11.31 -32.51 -14.31
CA ILE A 700 10.99 -31.29 -15.06
C ILE A 700 11.96 -30.16 -14.66
N SER A 701 12.41 -29.37 -15.63
CA SER A 701 13.15 -28.13 -15.33
C SER A 701 12.21 -27.02 -14.83
N TYR A 702 12.75 -26.02 -14.13
CA TYR A 702 11.93 -24.89 -13.71
C TYR A 702 11.38 -24.09 -14.89
N GLN A 703 12.16 -23.97 -15.97
CA GLN A 703 11.73 -23.36 -17.22
C GLN A 703 10.60 -24.16 -17.88
N GLU A 704 10.72 -25.48 -18.03
CA GLU A 704 9.64 -26.32 -18.57
C GLU A 704 8.36 -26.21 -17.73
N PHE A 705 8.49 -26.13 -16.40
CA PHE A 705 7.34 -25.90 -15.52
C PHE A 705 6.70 -24.52 -15.73
N VAL A 706 7.52 -23.47 -15.83
CA VAL A 706 7.03 -22.10 -16.08
C VAL A 706 6.33 -22.05 -17.43
N ASP A 707 7.01 -22.43 -18.51
CA ASP A 707 6.52 -22.34 -19.89
C ASP A 707 5.39 -23.34 -20.21
N GLY A 708 5.23 -24.39 -19.40
CA GLY A 708 4.12 -25.34 -19.50
C GLY A 708 3.00 -25.08 -18.48
N GLN A 709 3.12 -25.67 -17.29
CA GLN A 709 2.04 -25.70 -16.28
C GLN A 709 1.66 -24.29 -15.79
N LEU A 710 2.64 -23.42 -15.52
CA LEU A 710 2.35 -22.06 -15.04
C LEU A 710 1.80 -21.15 -16.14
N MET A 711 2.18 -21.37 -17.40
CA MET A 711 1.58 -20.69 -18.55
C MET A 711 0.10 -21.03 -18.70
N GLN A 712 -0.27 -22.31 -18.59
CA GLN A 712 -1.67 -22.73 -18.63
C GLN A 712 -2.50 -22.02 -17.55
N PHE A 713 -1.95 -21.88 -16.34
CA PHE A 713 -2.55 -21.05 -15.31
C PHE A 713 -2.72 -19.59 -15.73
N GLY A 714 -1.67 -18.98 -16.29
CA GLY A 714 -1.74 -17.60 -16.79
C GLY A 714 -2.88 -17.41 -17.78
N MET A 715 -3.04 -18.32 -18.74
CA MET A 715 -4.10 -18.27 -19.76
C MET A 715 -5.50 -18.46 -19.17
N VAL A 716 -5.65 -19.39 -18.22
CA VAL A 716 -6.93 -19.64 -17.56
C VAL A 716 -7.33 -18.47 -16.65
N ASP A 717 -6.37 -17.89 -15.92
CA ASP A 717 -6.58 -16.67 -15.13
C ASP A 717 -7.00 -15.49 -16.02
N LEU A 718 -6.36 -15.32 -17.18
CA LEU A 718 -6.77 -14.31 -18.18
C LEU A 718 -8.21 -14.52 -18.64
N LYS A 719 -8.59 -15.73 -19.04
CA LYS A 719 -9.96 -16.07 -19.45
C LYS A 719 -11.01 -15.83 -18.35
N ARG A 720 -10.64 -16.06 -17.08
CA ARG A 720 -11.52 -15.80 -15.93
C ARG A 720 -11.61 -14.31 -15.56
N SER A 721 -10.57 -13.53 -15.86
CA SER A 721 -10.41 -12.15 -15.38
C SER A 721 -10.75 -11.07 -16.41
N ILE A 722 -10.54 -11.33 -17.70
CA ILE A 722 -10.81 -10.40 -18.81
C ILE A 722 -12.08 -10.87 -19.55
N PRO A 723 -13.07 -10.00 -19.79
CA PRO A 723 -14.28 -10.39 -20.50
C PRO A 723 -14.09 -10.47 -22.01
N SER A 724 -15.03 -11.13 -22.69
CA SER A 724 -15.16 -11.03 -24.15
C SER A 724 -15.68 -9.65 -24.55
N LEU A 725 -15.20 -9.12 -25.67
CA LEU A 725 -15.72 -7.91 -26.28
C LEU A 725 -17.19 -8.04 -26.66
N ILE A 726 -17.62 -9.25 -27.06
CA ILE A 726 -18.95 -9.47 -27.67
C ILE A 726 -20.07 -9.24 -26.65
N ASP A 727 -20.03 -9.91 -25.50
CA ASP A 727 -21.03 -9.74 -24.44
C ASP A 727 -20.57 -8.85 -23.28
N GLY A 728 -19.27 -8.56 -23.17
CA GLY A 728 -18.72 -7.87 -22.01
C GLY A 728 -18.72 -8.69 -20.72
N LEU A 729 -18.89 -10.02 -20.81
CA LEU A 729 -19.01 -10.90 -19.66
C LEU A 729 -17.75 -11.76 -19.46
N LYS A 730 -17.45 -12.01 -18.19
CA LYS A 730 -16.52 -13.06 -17.77
C LYS A 730 -17.25 -14.41 -17.72
N PRO A 731 -16.56 -15.55 -17.82
CA PRO A 731 -17.19 -16.88 -17.83
C PRO A 731 -18.18 -17.13 -16.69
N SER A 732 -17.86 -16.72 -15.46
CA SER A 732 -18.77 -16.87 -14.31
C SER A 732 -20.09 -16.10 -14.50
N GLN A 733 -20.02 -14.86 -14.98
CA GLN A 733 -21.21 -14.03 -15.26
C GLN A 733 -22.05 -14.64 -16.38
N ARG A 734 -21.39 -15.17 -17.42
CA ARG A 734 -22.05 -15.84 -18.55
C ARG A 734 -22.76 -17.12 -18.12
N LYS A 735 -22.10 -17.97 -17.32
CA LYS A 735 -22.69 -19.20 -16.74
C LYS A 735 -23.93 -18.88 -15.89
N ILE A 736 -23.88 -17.82 -15.07
CA ILE A 736 -25.03 -17.34 -14.29
C ILE A 736 -26.18 -16.93 -15.21
N LEU A 737 -25.90 -16.04 -16.17
CA LEU A 737 -26.91 -15.51 -17.07
C LEU A 737 -27.55 -16.61 -17.93
N TRP A 738 -26.74 -17.50 -18.51
CA TRP A 738 -27.20 -18.63 -19.32
C TRP A 738 -28.08 -19.60 -18.53
N THR A 739 -27.76 -19.84 -17.26
CA THR A 739 -28.59 -20.68 -16.38
C THR A 739 -29.97 -20.08 -16.20
N LEU A 740 -30.09 -18.76 -16.04
CA LEU A 740 -31.37 -18.08 -15.93
C LEU A 740 -32.12 -18.05 -17.27
N LEU A 741 -31.45 -17.67 -18.37
CA LEU A 741 -32.07 -17.55 -19.69
C LEU A 741 -32.71 -18.85 -20.20
N ASN A 742 -32.14 -20.02 -19.89
CA ASN A 742 -32.60 -21.30 -20.42
C ASN A 742 -33.52 -22.12 -19.51
N ASN A 743 -33.62 -21.78 -18.23
CA ASN A 743 -34.25 -22.68 -17.27
C ASN A 743 -35.30 -22.03 -16.37
N MET A 744 -35.51 -20.72 -16.48
CA MET A 744 -36.38 -19.98 -15.59
C MET A 744 -37.22 -19.00 -16.41
N ASP A 745 -38.51 -18.93 -16.08
CA ASP A 745 -39.35 -17.84 -16.61
C ASP A 745 -38.85 -16.51 -16.05
N GLU A 746 -38.95 -15.43 -16.84
CA GLU A 746 -38.37 -14.11 -16.53
C GLU A 746 -38.80 -13.55 -15.17
N SER A 747 -40.00 -13.91 -14.70
CA SER A 747 -40.59 -13.46 -13.43
C SER A 747 -40.24 -14.34 -12.22
N THR A 748 -39.48 -15.43 -12.41
CA THR A 748 -39.22 -16.37 -11.32
C THR A 748 -38.08 -15.88 -10.44
N GLU A 749 -38.43 -15.44 -9.22
CA GLU A 749 -37.46 -15.12 -8.19
C GLU A 749 -36.81 -16.38 -7.61
N ILE A 750 -35.48 -16.34 -7.42
CA ILE A 750 -34.70 -17.43 -6.83
C ILE A 750 -33.76 -16.89 -5.76
N LYS A 751 -33.55 -17.64 -4.67
CA LYS A 751 -32.53 -17.26 -3.67
C LYS A 751 -31.15 -17.29 -4.30
N VAL A 752 -30.31 -16.31 -3.99
CA VAL A 752 -28.95 -16.24 -4.56
C VAL A 752 -28.14 -17.50 -4.26
N SER A 753 -28.29 -18.10 -3.08
CA SER A 753 -27.63 -19.37 -2.73
C SER A 753 -28.11 -20.56 -3.58
N GLN A 754 -29.41 -20.61 -3.90
CA GLN A 754 -29.99 -21.66 -4.74
C GLN A 754 -29.56 -21.48 -6.20
N LEU A 755 -29.51 -20.24 -6.69
CA LEU A 755 -29.00 -19.95 -8.03
C LEU A 755 -27.53 -20.34 -8.16
N ALA A 756 -26.69 -20.02 -7.17
CA ALA A 756 -25.28 -20.42 -7.19
C ALA A 756 -25.12 -21.95 -7.28
N GLY A 757 -25.88 -22.72 -6.49
CA GLY A 757 -25.87 -24.18 -6.57
C GLY A 757 -26.41 -24.72 -7.92
N ALA A 758 -27.44 -24.10 -8.48
CA ALA A 758 -27.98 -24.47 -9.79
C ALA A 758 -26.98 -24.22 -10.92
N VAL A 759 -26.28 -23.08 -10.89
CA VAL A 759 -25.20 -22.76 -11.84
C VAL A 759 -24.04 -23.75 -11.68
N ALA A 760 -23.64 -24.05 -10.45
CA ALA A 760 -22.57 -25.03 -10.19
C ALA A 760 -22.88 -26.41 -10.77
N HIS A 761 -24.12 -26.87 -10.58
CA HIS A 761 -24.58 -28.15 -11.09
C HIS A 761 -24.70 -28.19 -12.63
N ARG A 762 -25.28 -27.15 -13.25
CA ARG A 762 -25.66 -27.17 -14.67
C ARG A 762 -24.59 -26.67 -15.63
N GLN A 763 -23.67 -25.84 -15.15
CA GLN A 763 -22.66 -25.18 -15.99
C GLN A 763 -21.24 -25.71 -15.74
N SER A 764 -21.11 -26.88 -15.09
CA SER A 764 -19.81 -27.48 -14.74
C SER A 764 -18.87 -26.48 -14.06
N TYR A 765 -19.37 -25.66 -13.12
CA TYR A 765 -18.53 -24.64 -12.50
C TYR A 765 -17.62 -25.26 -11.43
N HIS A 766 -16.31 -25.27 -11.68
CA HIS A 766 -15.34 -26.00 -10.86
C HIS A 766 -14.78 -25.22 -9.65
N HIS A 767 -15.17 -23.96 -9.46
CA HIS A 767 -14.70 -23.15 -8.33
C HIS A 767 -15.72 -23.08 -7.21
N GLY A 768 -15.30 -22.57 -6.05
CA GLY A 768 -16.19 -22.40 -4.91
C GLY A 768 -17.43 -21.56 -5.22
N GLU A 769 -18.59 -22.03 -4.76
CA GLU A 769 -19.89 -21.37 -4.93
C GLU A 769 -19.93 -19.95 -4.37
N GLU A 770 -19.10 -19.65 -3.36
CA GLU A 770 -18.98 -18.31 -2.78
C GLU A 770 -18.54 -17.26 -3.83
N SER A 771 -17.75 -17.68 -4.83
CA SER A 771 -17.37 -16.82 -5.96
C SER A 771 -18.58 -16.53 -6.86
N LEU A 772 -19.43 -17.53 -7.13
CA LEU A 772 -20.68 -17.35 -7.86
C LEU A 772 -21.64 -16.45 -7.09
N VAL A 773 -21.82 -16.68 -5.78
CA VAL A 773 -22.66 -15.83 -4.92
C VAL A 773 -22.24 -14.36 -5.02
N ARG A 774 -20.95 -14.07 -4.87
CA ARG A 774 -20.43 -12.69 -5.01
C ARG A 774 -20.66 -12.12 -6.40
N THR A 775 -20.52 -12.95 -7.44
CA THR A 775 -20.76 -12.55 -8.84
C THR A 775 -22.24 -12.23 -9.08
N ILE A 776 -23.17 -13.07 -8.62
CA ILE A 776 -24.62 -12.86 -8.71
C ILE A 776 -25.01 -11.55 -8.02
N ILE A 777 -24.53 -11.32 -6.80
CA ILE A 777 -24.81 -10.09 -6.05
C ILE A 777 -24.35 -8.87 -6.86
N ARG A 778 -23.11 -8.87 -7.37
CA ARG A 778 -22.58 -7.75 -8.16
C ARG A 778 -23.34 -7.50 -9.46
N MET A 779 -23.84 -8.55 -10.11
CA MET A 779 -24.66 -8.43 -11.33
C MET A 779 -26.04 -7.79 -11.08
N GLY A 780 -26.53 -7.81 -9.83
CA GLY A 780 -27.79 -7.19 -9.43
C GLY A 780 -27.67 -5.82 -8.76
N GLN A 781 -26.46 -5.35 -8.44
CA GLN A 781 -26.26 -4.08 -7.72
C GLN A 781 -26.69 -2.85 -8.55
N THR A 782 -27.38 -1.91 -7.88
CA THR A 782 -28.00 -0.71 -8.49
C THR A 782 -27.54 0.61 -7.88
N PHE A 783 -26.65 0.62 -6.88
CA PHE A 783 -26.18 1.88 -6.27
C PHE A 783 -25.22 2.63 -7.20
N CYS A 784 -25.12 3.96 -7.05
CA CYS A 784 -24.23 4.80 -7.86
C CYS A 784 -22.76 4.29 -7.85
N GLY A 785 -22.21 4.04 -9.04
CA GLY A 785 -20.87 3.48 -9.23
C GLY A 785 -20.82 1.97 -9.43
N SER A 786 -21.95 1.26 -9.41
CA SER A 786 -22.07 -0.16 -9.79
C SER A 786 -22.37 -0.31 -11.30
N SER A 787 -23.39 -1.09 -11.70
CA SER A 787 -23.76 -1.31 -13.11
C SER A 787 -24.78 -0.27 -13.59
N ASN A 788 -24.60 0.30 -14.79
CA ASN A 788 -25.58 1.23 -15.37
C ASN A 788 -26.84 0.51 -15.89
N LEU A 789 -26.69 -0.74 -16.30
CA LEU A 789 -27.78 -1.60 -16.76
C LEU A 789 -27.61 -2.99 -16.13
N PRO A 790 -28.02 -3.17 -14.86
CA PRO A 790 -27.94 -4.45 -14.17
C PRO A 790 -28.70 -5.54 -14.93
N LEU A 791 -28.12 -6.73 -15.01
CA LEU A 791 -28.72 -7.87 -15.71
C LEU A 791 -29.66 -8.69 -14.82
N LEU A 792 -29.54 -8.49 -13.50
CA LEU A 792 -30.32 -9.16 -12.48
C LEU A 792 -31.03 -8.13 -11.59
N GLN A 793 -32.16 -8.52 -11.00
CA GLN A 793 -32.88 -7.70 -10.04
C GLN A 793 -32.31 -7.87 -8.62
N PRO A 794 -32.09 -6.78 -7.85
CA PRO A 794 -31.68 -6.85 -6.46
C PRO A 794 -32.89 -7.03 -5.53
N ILE A 795 -33.39 -8.27 -5.38
CA ILE A 795 -34.56 -8.55 -4.54
C ILE A 795 -34.09 -8.82 -3.10
N GLY A 796 -34.00 -7.74 -2.33
CA GLY A 796 -33.45 -7.71 -0.98
C GLY A 796 -32.24 -6.76 -0.88
N GLN A 797 -31.44 -6.89 0.19
CA GLN A 797 -30.28 -6.01 0.40
C GLN A 797 -29.04 -6.50 -0.36
N PHE A 798 -28.83 -6.01 -1.58
CA PHE A 798 -27.69 -6.32 -2.46
C PHE A 798 -26.43 -5.48 -2.18
N GLY A 799 -26.44 -4.75 -1.08
CA GLY A 799 -25.38 -3.85 -0.64
C GLY A 799 -25.62 -2.43 -1.11
N THR A 800 -24.96 -1.49 -0.46
CA THR A 800 -25.19 -0.06 -0.66
C THR A 800 -23.92 0.64 -1.13
N ARG A 801 -24.09 1.92 -1.46
CA ARG A 801 -22.97 2.80 -1.77
C ARG A 801 -22.01 2.97 -0.58
N HIS A 802 -22.45 2.68 0.65
CA HIS A 802 -21.68 2.93 1.87
C HIS A 802 -20.38 2.14 1.91
N GLU A 803 -20.45 0.84 1.57
CA GLU A 803 -19.31 -0.10 1.53
C GLU A 803 -18.95 -0.56 0.11
N GLY A 804 -19.52 0.07 -0.91
CA GLY A 804 -19.36 -0.35 -2.30
C GLY A 804 -19.89 -1.76 -2.55
N GLY A 805 -21.01 -2.10 -1.90
CA GLY A 805 -21.70 -3.38 -2.06
C GLY A 805 -21.20 -4.53 -1.17
N ASN A 806 -20.15 -4.32 -0.36
CA ASN A 806 -19.66 -5.36 0.56
C ASN A 806 -20.56 -5.58 1.79
N ASP A 807 -21.52 -4.68 2.00
CA ASP A 807 -22.58 -4.73 3.00
C ASP A 807 -23.84 -5.48 2.52
N ALA A 808 -23.76 -6.20 1.40
CA ALA A 808 -24.83 -7.07 0.94
C ALA A 808 -25.17 -8.15 1.98
N ALA A 809 -26.46 -8.44 2.13
CA ALA A 809 -26.91 -9.49 3.03
C ALA A 809 -26.47 -10.89 2.52
N SER A 810 -26.37 -11.85 3.44
CA SER A 810 -26.00 -13.23 3.09
C SER A 810 -26.95 -13.80 2.02
N ALA A 811 -26.38 -14.58 1.09
CA ALA A 811 -27.08 -15.18 -0.06
C ALA A 811 -28.31 -16.02 0.26
N ARG A 812 -28.45 -16.47 1.52
CA ARG A 812 -29.61 -17.21 2.02
C ARG A 812 -30.85 -16.34 2.25
N TYR A 813 -30.68 -15.01 2.34
CA TYR A 813 -31.74 -14.05 2.63
C TYR A 813 -32.21 -13.27 1.40
N ILE A 814 -31.34 -13.10 0.41
CA ILE A 814 -31.61 -12.30 -0.79
C ILE A 814 -31.98 -13.16 -1.98
N PHE A 815 -32.86 -12.63 -2.81
CA PHE A 815 -33.39 -13.25 -4.01
C PHE A 815 -32.96 -12.45 -5.23
N THR A 816 -33.06 -13.05 -6.40
CA THR A 816 -32.81 -12.37 -7.66
C THR A 816 -33.68 -12.97 -8.75
N ALA A 817 -33.83 -12.23 -9.85
CA ALA A 817 -34.51 -12.65 -11.07
C ALA A 817 -33.82 -11.96 -12.26
N LEU A 818 -34.17 -12.32 -13.48
CA LEU A 818 -33.72 -11.59 -14.67
C LEU A 818 -34.27 -10.15 -14.63
N ALA A 819 -33.42 -9.16 -14.91
CA ALA A 819 -33.93 -7.80 -15.08
C ALA A 819 -34.86 -7.72 -16.31
N PRO A 820 -35.92 -6.89 -16.30
CA PRO A 820 -36.86 -6.80 -17.43
C PRO A 820 -36.21 -6.39 -18.76
N THR A 821 -35.06 -5.70 -18.70
CA THR A 821 -34.27 -5.31 -19.86
C THR A 821 -33.37 -6.44 -20.39
N THR A 822 -33.15 -7.51 -19.63
CA THR A 822 -32.17 -8.56 -19.96
C THR A 822 -32.57 -9.36 -21.19
N ARG A 823 -33.86 -9.73 -21.35
CA ARG A 823 -34.29 -10.43 -22.57
C ARG A 823 -34.41 -9.53 -23.79
N LEU A 824 -34.59 -8.23 -23.58
CA LEU A 824 -34.48 -7.24 -24.65
C LEU A 824 -33.02 -7.09 -25.11
N LEU A 825 -32.05 -7.20 -24.20
CA LEU A 825 -30.63 -7.22 -24.53
C LEU A 825 -30.22 -8.51 -25.25
N PHE A 826 -30.74 -9.66 -24.81
CA PHE A 826 -30.41 -10.99 -25.34
C PHE A 826 -31.67 -11.69 -25.87
N PRO A 827 -32.10 -11.38 -27.11
CA PRO A 827 -33.33 -11.94 -27.68
C PRO A 827 -33.32 -13.47 -27.71
N GLN A 828 -34.43 -14.10 -27.31
CA GLN A 828 -34.58 -15.57 -27.31
C GLN A 828 -34.31 -16.22 -28.67
N ALA A 829 -34.65 -15.52 -29.75
CA ALA A 829 -34.44 -16.00 -31.11
C ALA A 829 -32.95 -16.19 -31.46
N ASP A 830 -32.01 -15.67 -30.67
CA ASP A 830 -30.58 -15.84 -30.88
C ASP A 830 -30.01 -17.08 -30.17
N ASP A 831 -30.68 -17.64 -29.16
CA ASP A 831 -30.08 -18.62 -28.23
C ASP A 831 -29.55 -19.89 -28.92
N ASP A 832 -30.28 -20.42 -29.91
CA ASP A 832 -29.88 -21.61 -30.66
C ASP A 832 -28.89 -21.33 -31.80
N LEU A 833 -28.61 -20.05 -32.06
CA LEU A 833 -27.64 -19.63 -33.06
C LEU A 833 -26.22 -19.57 -32.49
N LEU A 834 -26.09 -19.48 -31.17
CA LEU A 834 -24.85 -19.35 -30.43
C LEU A 834 -24.09 -20.68 -30.36
N GLN A 835 -22.76 -20.59 -30.37
CA GLN A 835 -21.88 -21.75 -30.24
C GLN A 835 -21.77 -22.16 -28.77
N LYS A 836 -22.44 -23.27 -28.40
CA LYS A 836 -22.45 -23.83 -27.04
C LYS A 836 -21.14 -24.58 -26.76
N ASN A 837 -20.54 -24.37 -25.58
CA ASN A 837 -19.35 -25.12 -25.16
C ASN A 837 -19.74 -26.49 -24.58
N VAL A 838 -18.79 -27.43 -24.57
CA VAL A 838 -18.96 -28.75 -23.93
C VAL A 838 -17.88 -28.92 -22.86
N GLU A 839 -18.29 -29.07 -21.60
CA GLU A 839 -17.41 -29.27 -20.45
C GLU A 839 -17.85 -30.52 -19.67
N GLU A 840 -16.92 -31.45 -19.41
CA GLU A 840 -17.20 -32.75 -18.76
C GLU A 840 -18.33 -33.57 -19.44
N GLY A 841 -18.48 -33.41 -20.76
CA GLY A 841 -19.51 -34.09 -21.55
C GLY A 841 -20.89 -33.44 -21.46
N MET A 842 -21.04 -32.35 -20.71
CA MET A 842 -22.28 -31.56 -20.61
C MET A 842 -22.19 -30.33 -21.50
N VAL A 843 -23.30 -29.99 -22.15
CA VAL A 843 -23.43 -28.72 -22.89
C VAL A 843 -23.63 -27.60 -21.86
N VAL A 844 -22.71 -26.64 -21.85
CA VAL A 844 -22.71 -25.52 -20.89
C VAL A 844 -23.07 -24.21 -21.59
N GLU A 845 -22.58 -23.07 -21.09
CA GLU A 845 -22.80 -21.77 -21.70
C GLU A 845 -22.11 -21.62 -23.07
N PRO A 846 -22.61 -20.71 -23.93
CA PRO A 846 -21.95 -20.39 -25.18
C PRO A 846 -20.57 -19.75 -24.98
N THR A 847 -19.72 -19.81 -26.02
CA THR A 847 -18.43 -19.12 -26.02
C THR A 847 -18.58 -17.64 -25.63
N TRP A 848 -19.61 -17.00 -26.19
CA TRP A 848 -20.10 -15.70 -25.80
C TRP A 848 -21.61 -15.62 -26.05
N LEU A 849 -22.30 -14.82 -25.25
CA LEU A 849 -23.63 -14.34 -25.62
C LEU A 849 -23.46 -13.18 -26.61
N CYS A 850 -24.52 -12.75 -27.27
CA CYS A 850 -24.45 -11.62 -28.19
C CYS A 850 -25.59 -10.63 -27.91
N PRO A 851 -25.37 -9.61 -27.08
CA PRO A 851 -26.40 -8.60 -26.82
C PRO A 851 -26.71 -7.78 -28.08
N ILE A 852 -27.81 -7.03 -28.08
CA ILE A 852 -28.16 -6.13 -29.21
C ILE A 852 -27.35 -4.81 -29.21
N VAL A 853 -26.64 -4.52 -28.13
CA VAL A 853 -25.74 -3.36 -27.94
C VAL A 853 -24.47 -3.80 -27.20
N PRO A 854 -23.32 -3.13 -27.37
CA PRO A 854 -22.07 -3.54 -26.74
C PRO A 854 -22.11 -3.29 -25.22
N LEU A 855 -22.58 -4.28 -24.46
CA LEU A 855 -22.81 -4.20 -23.02
C LEU A 855 -21.53 -3.84 -22.24
N ILE A 856 -20.36 -4.25 -22.76
CA ILE A 856 -19.04 -3.90 -22.21
C ILE A 856 -18.83 -2.39 -22.09
N LEU A 857 -19.39 -1.59 -23.01
CA LEU A 857 -19.31 -0.14 -22.96
C LEU A 857 -20.32 0.46 -21.98
N ILE A 858 -21.46 -0.19 -21.78
CA ILE A 858 -22.53 0.27 -20.88
C ILE A 858 -22.14 0.04 -19.42
N ASN A 859 -21.82 -1.21 -19.06
CA ASN A 859 -21.54 -1.60 -17.68
C ASN A 859 -20.05 -1.52 -17.32
N GLY A 860 -19.18 -1.32 -18.31
CA GLY A 860 -17.74 -1.33 -18.07
C GLY A 860 -17.23 -2.68 -17.59
N THR A 861 -15.98 -2.71 -17.16
CA THR A 861 -15.38 -3.88 -16.50
C THR A 861 -14.14 -3.47 -15.71
N GLU A 862 -13.78 -4.29 -14.74
CA GLU A 862 -12.47 -4.24 -14.08
C GLU A 862 -11.98 -5.69 -13.86
N GLY A 863 -10.74 -5.97 -14.24
CA GLY A 863 -10.15 -7.30 -14.15
C GLY A 863 -8.63 -7.24 -14.16
N ILE A 864 -8.01 -8.08 -13.34
CA ILE A 864 -6.55 -8.22 -13.27
C ILE A 864 -6.29 -9.70 -13.44
N GLY A 865 -5.59 -10.06 -14.51
CA GLY A 865 -5.09 -11.40 -14.74
C GLY A 865 -3.56 -11.42 -14.74
N THR A 866 -3.00 -12.50 -15.27
CA THR A 866 -1.55 -12.69 -15.37
C THR A 866 -0.98 -11.83 -16.49
N GLY A 867 -0.12 -10.86 -16.15
CA GLY A 867 0.52 -9.94 -17.11
C GLY A 867 -0.39 -8.82 -17.66
N TRP A 868 -1.70 -9.09 -17.81
CA TRP A 868 -2.69 -8.15 -18.36
C TRP A 868 -3.70 -7.68 -17.32
N SER A 869 -4.28 -6.50 -17.57
CA SER A 869 -5.41 -5.98 -16.82
C SER A 869 -6.38 -5.29 -17.76
N THR A 870 -7.61 -5.11 -17.32
CA THR A 870 -8.65 -4.37 -18.05
C THR A 870 -9.40 -3.47 -17.09
N LYS A 871 -9.69 -2.25 -17.54
CA LYS A 871 -10.51 -1.27 -16.84
C LYS A 871 -11.23 -0.41 -17.86
N ILE A 872 -12.52 -0.63 -18.02
CA ILE A 872 -13.38 0.14 -18.94
C ILE A 872 -14.46 0.79 -18.09
N ALA A 873 -14.64 2.09 -18.23
CA ALA A 873 -15.64 2.84 -17.49
C ALA A 873 -17.03 2.66 -18.11
N ASN A 874 -18.05 2.74 -17.27
CA ASN A 874 -19.44 2.69 -17.68
C ASN A 874 -19.79 3.88 -18.57
N ARG A 875 -20.74 3.69 -19.48
CA ARG A 875 -21.29 4.74 -20.35
C ARG A 875 -22.81 4.71 -20.31
N ASN A 876 -23.41 5.81 -20.75
CA ASN A 876 -24.86 5.96 -20.77
C ASN A 876 -25.46 4.99 -21.81
N PRO A 877 -26.39 4.10 -21.43
CA PRO A 877 -27.00 3.16 -22.36
C PRO A 877 -27.62 3.84 -23.60
N ILE A 878 -28.23 5.01 -23.44
CA ILE A 878 -28.87 5.74 -24.54
C ILE A 878 -27.85 6.20 -25.58
N ASP A 879 -26.71 6.73 -25.14
CA ASP A 879 -25.65 7.19 -26.06
C ASP A 879 -25.04 6.01 -26.84
N ILE A 880 -24.96 4.83 -26.21
CA ILE A 880 -24.50 3.59 -26.86
C ILE A 880 -25.54 3.07 -27.86
N ILE A 881 -26.83 3.09 -27.52
CA ILE A 881 -27.92 2.73 -28.45
C ILE A 881 -27.87 3.65 -29.69
N ASP A 882 -27.73 4.96 -29.48
CA ASP A 882 -27.66 5.93 -30.57
C ASP A 882 -26.40 5.77 -31.43
N MET A 883 -25.27 5.39 -30.84
CA MET A 883 -24.06 5.03 -31.58
C MET A 883 -24.30 3.83 -32.51
N ILE A 884 -24.98 2.79 -32.03
CA ILE A 884 -25.32 1.62 -32.87
C ILE A 884 -26.32 2.01 -33.96
N ARG A 885 -27.35 2.81 -33.65
CA ARG A 885 -28.30 3.34 -34.66
C ARG A 885 -27.58 4.08 -35.77
N ARG A 886 -26.66 5.00 -35.44
CA ARG A 886 -25.84 5.71 -36.43
C ARG A 886 -25.01 4.77 -37.30
N LYS A 887 -24.47 3.70 -36.70
CA LYS A 887 -23.70 2.70 -37.44
C LYS A 887 -24.56 1.87 -38.39
N ILE A 888 -25.78 1.50 -38.02
CA ILE A 888 -26.78 0.88 -38.92
C ILE A 888 -27.01 1.76 -40.16
N ASP A 889 -27.00 3.08 -39.96
CA ASP A 889 -27.23 4.11 -40.97
C ASP A 889 -25.97 4.46 -41.77
N SER A 890 -24.84 3.81 -41.48
CA SER A 890 -23.52 4.11 -42.07
C SER A 890 -23.07 5.56 -41.84
N ILE A 891 -23.54 6.18 -40.76
CA ILE A 891 -23.12 7.52 -40.30
C ILE A 891 -21.87 7.34 -39.43
N SER A 892 -20.89 8.26 -39.54
CA SER A 892 -19.67 8.20 -38.75
C SER A 892 -19.95 8.11 -37.24
N THR A 893 -19.33 7.13 -36.60
CA THR A 893 -19.37 6.86 -35.16
C THR A 893 -18.03 7.16 -34.49
N GLU A 894 -17.17 7.97 -35.12
CA GLU A 894 -15.87 8.37 -34.59
C GLU A 894 -16.02 9.53 -33.59
N TYR A 895 -16.81 9.32 -32.55
CA TYR A 895 -16.87 10.23 -31.40
C TYR A 895 -16.72 9.44 -30.10
N GLU A 896 -15.96 9.99 -29.18
CA GLU A 896 -15.78 9.41 -27.85
C GLU A 896 -16.98 9.77 -26.97
N ILE A 897 -17.60 8.74 -26.40
CA ILE A 897 -18.68 8.87 -25.41
C ILE A 897 -18.02 8.91 -24.03
N PRO A 898 -18.18 10.00 -23.27
CA PRO A 898 -17.55 10.14 -21.96
C PRO A 898 -18.14 9.14 -20.96
N PRO A 899 -17.39 8.78 -19.90
CA PRO A 899 -17.91 7.96 -18.82
C PRO A 899 -19.17 8.56 -18.19
N PHE A 900 -20.10 7.68 -17.83
CA PHE A 900 -21.36 8.05 -17.20
C PHE A 900 -21.72 6.99 -16.15
N TYR A 901 -22.23 7.44 -15.00
CA TYR A 901 -22.67 6.56 -13.92
C TYR A 901 -24.06 7.01 -13.46
N GLU A 902 -25.00 6.07 -13.40
CA GLU A 902 -26.37 6.34 -12.98
C GLU A 902 -26.40 6.97 -11.56
N GLU A 903 -27.31 7.93 -11.35
CA GLU A 903 -27.46 8.75 -10.13
C GLU A 903 -26.25 9.60 -9.67
N PHE A 904 -25.11 9.59 -10.39
CA PHE A 904 -23.93 10.37 -10.00
C PHE A 904 -24.14 11.88 -10.14
N ARG A 905 -23.88 12.66 -9.09
CA ARG A 905 -24.13 14.12 -9.05
C ARG A 905 -22.86 14.97 -9.08
N GLY A 906 -21.73 14.32 -9.29
CA GLY A 906 -20.42 14.97 -9.32
C GLY A 906 -20.09 15.45 -10.73
N LYS A 907 -18.81 15.65 -11.01
CA LYS A 907 -18.32 16.05 -12.33
C LYS A 907 -17.31 15.02 -12.83
N LEU A 908 -17.47 14.59 -14.08
CA LEU A 908 -16.49 13.78 -14.80
C LEU A 908 -15.85 14.67 -15.88
N GLU A 909 -14.54 14.90 -15.78
CA GLU A 909 -13.79 15.73 -16.73
C GLU A 909 -12.83 14.86 -17.55
N VAL A 910 -12.86 14.99 -18.87
CA VAL A 910 -11.93 14.31 -19.77
C VAL A 910 -10.58 15.02 -19.73
N VAL A 911 -9.49 14.29 -19.43
CA VAL A 911 -8.11 14.80 -19.45
C VAL A 911 -7.39 14.32 -20.70
N THR A 912 -7.54 13.05 -21.03
CA THR A 912 -7.08 12.40 -22.25
C THR A 912 -8.15 11.39 -22.69
N PRO A 913 -8.11 10.83 -23.92
CA PRO A 913 -9.11 9.84 -24.36
C PRO A 913 -9.30 8.64 -23.41
N THR A 914 -8.29 8.29 -22.60
CA THR A 914 -8.34 7.18 -21.63
C THR A 914 -8.26 7.62 -20.17
N LYS A 915 -8.18 8.93 -19.87
CA LYS A 915 -8.01 9.43 -18.49
C LYS A 915 -9.01 10.51 -18.16
N PHE A 916 -9.73 10.30 -17.06
CA PHE A 916 -10.80 11.16 -16.58
C PHE A 916 -10.56 11.56 -15.12
N ILE A 917 -11.06 12.72 -14.71
CA ILE A 917 -11.08 13.15 -13.31
C ILE A 917 -12.53 13.08 -12.83
N SER A 918 -12.78 12.26 -11.82
CA SER A 918 -14.04 12.24 -11.10
C SER A 918 -13.93 13.16 -9.89
N SER A 919 -14.79 14.17 -9.84
CA SER A 919 -14.91 15.12 -8.73
C SER A 919 -16.23 14.91 -7.99
N GLY A 920 -16.17 14.91 -6.67
CA GLY A 920 -17.36 14.98 -5.82
C GLY A 920 -18.03 16.36 -5.90
N LYS A 921 -18.99 16.61 -5.00
CA LYS A 921 -19.70 17.88 -4.89
C LYS A 921 -19.64 18.38 -3.46
N ILE A 922 -19.14 19.60 -3.31
CA ILE A 922 -18.99 20.30 -2.04
C ILE A 922 -19.68 21.65 -2.13
N GLN A 923 -20.33 22.05 -1.05
CA GLN A 923 -21.04 23.31 -0.94
C GLN A 923 -20.64 24.03 0.35
N LEU A 924 -20.43 25.34 0.24
CA LEU A 924 -20.22 26.21 1.39
C LEU A 924 -21.54 26.88 1.75
N ILE A 925 -22.15 26.47 2.85
CA ILE A 925 -23.40 27.05 3.36
C ILE A 925 -23.04 28.25 4.23
N ARG A 926 -23.22 29.44 3.65
CA ARG A 926 -23.00 30.71 4.34
C ARG A 926 -24.24 31.05 5.18
N PRO A 927 -24.06 31.55 6.41
CA PRO A 927 -25.20 31.96 7.23
C PRO A 927 -25.92 33.17 6.61
N GLU A 928 -27.25 33.17 6.66
CA GLU A 928 -28.09 34.28 6.15
C GLU A 928 -27.83 35.60 6.88
N ARG A 929 -27.49 35.53 8.17
CA ARG A 929 -27.16 36.71 8.99
C ARG A 929 -25.67 37.01 8.90
N LYS A 930 -25.32 38.25 8.55
CA LYS A 930 -23.91 38.73 8.51
C LYS A 930 -23.15 38.46 9.82
N ASN A 931 -23.84 38.46 10.96
CA ASN A 931 -23.25 38.33 12.32
C ASN A 931 -23.22 36.89 12.87
N ALA A 932 -23.55 35.88 12.07
CA ALA A 932 -23.51 34.50 12.56
C ALA A 932 -22.06 34.05 12.86
N SER A 933 -21.88 33.41 14.01
CA SER A 933 -20.60 32.93 14.53
C SER A 933 -20.08 31.68 13.82
N THR A 934 -20.90 31.03 12.98
CA THR A 934 -20.58 29.75 12.35
C THR A 934 -20.93 29.75 10.86
N PHE A 935 -20.34 28.81 10.12
CA PHE A 935 -20.77 28.45 8.76
C PHE A 935 -20.60 26.94 8.57
N SER A 936 -21.29 26.34 7.59
CA SER A 936 -21.18 24.90 7.33
C SER A 936 -20.55 24.60 5.97
N ILE A 937 -19.76 23.54 5.90
CA ILE A 937 -19.30 22.90 4.66
C ILE A 937 -20.07 21.60 4.51
N GLU A 938 -20.71 21.42 3.36
CA GLU A 938 -21.50 20.22 3.05
C GLU A 938 -20.89 19.45 1.89
N ILE A 939 -20.58 18.17 2.12
CA ILE A 939 -20.10 17.23 1.10
C ILE A 939 -21.28 16.37 0.72
N VAL A 940 -21.84 16.60 -0.47
CA VAL A 940 -23.09 15.99 -0.94
C VAL A 940 -22.88 14.96 -2.06
N GLU A 941 -21.64 14.77 -2.48
CA GLU A 941 -21.26 13.73 -3.44
C GLU A 941 -19.76 13.38 -3.32
N LEU A 942 -19.42 12.11 -3.47
CA LEU A 942 -18.04 11.60 -3.48
C LEU A 942 -17.64 11.18 -4.90
N PRO A 943 -16.34 11.27 -5.27
CA PRO A 943 -15.86 10.73 -6.54
C PRO A 943 -16.19 9.24 -6.75
N ILE A 944 -16.34 8.82 -8.01
CA ILE A 944 -16.57 7.42 -8.38
C ILE A 944 -15.43 6.52 -7.87
N GLY A 945 -15.79 5.38 -7.28
CA GLY A 945 -14.86 4.43 -6.67
C GLY A 945 -14.43 4.78 -5.24
N ILE A 946 -14.92 5.89 -4.66
CA ILE A 946 -14.73 6.23 -3.25
C ILE A 946 -16.03 5.98 -2.49
N TRP A 947 -16.00 4.99 -1.60
CA TRP A 947 -17.14 4.58 -0.77
C TRP A 947 -17.23 5.38 0.53
N THR A 948 -18.44 5.54 1.05
CA THR A 948 -18.76 6.44 2.16
C THR A 948 -17.99 6.09 3.44
N SER A 949 -17.91 4.80 3.81
CA SER A 949 -17.19 4.34 5.01
C SER A 949 -15.70 4.64 4.95
N LYS A 950 -15.04 4.24 3.85
CA LYS A 950 -13.61 4.51 3.59
C LYS A 950 -13.31 6.00 3.49
N TYR A 951 -14.24 6.79 2.99
CA TYR A 951 -14.08 8.24 2.95
C TYR A 951 -14.26 8.86 4.34
N LYS A 952 -15.19 8.37 5.15
CA LYS A 952 -15.39 8.80 6.54
C LYS A 952 -14.11 8.64 7.37
N GLU A 953 -13.41 7.51 7.25
CA GLU A 953 -12.10 7.30 7.91
C GLU A 953 -11.02 8.31 7.47
N LYS A 954 -11.05 8.74 6.21
CA LYS A 954 -10.15 9.78 5.71
C LYS A 954 -10.58 11.17 6.17
N LEU A 955 -11.89 11.42 6.20
CA LEU A 955 -12.47 12.69 6.59
C LEU A 955 -12.28 12.95 8.09
N SER A 956 -12.36 11.93 8.95
CA SER A 956 -12.15 12.09 10.40
C SER A 956 -10.79 12.69 10.71
N LYS A 957 -9.72 12.21 10.05
CA LYS A 957 -8.36 12.77 10.17
C LYS A 957 -8.26 14.23 9.72
N ILE A 958 -9.04 14.63 8.71
CA ILE A 958 -9.10 16.03 8.27
C ILE A 958 -9.87 16.86 9.30
N VAL A 959 -11.00 16.35 9.79
CA VAL A 959 -11.88 17.00 10.77
C VAL A 959 -11.16 17.25 12.10
N GLU A 960 -10.31 16.33 12.57
CA GLU A 960 -9.48 16.48 13.78
C GLU A 960 -8.57 17.72 13.74
N THR A 961 -8.21 18.20 12.54
CA THR A 961 -7.36 19.39 12.36
C THR A 961 -8.16 20.70 12.25
N LEU A 962 -9.49 20.65 12.30
CA LEU A 962 -10.38 21.78 12.08
C LEU A 962 -11.11 22.17 13.38
N PRO A 963 -11.39 23.46 13.61
CA PRO A 963 -12.19 23.92 14.76
C PRO A 963 -13.68 23.68 14.49
N VAL A 964 -14.07 22.40 14.50
CA VAL A 964 -15.43 21.92 14.26
C VAL A 964 -16.28 22.13 15.50
N LEU A 965 -17.45 22.74 15.31
CA LEU A 965 -18.48 22.92 16.34
C LEU A 965 -19.55 21.83 16.28
N GLU A 966 -19.85 21.34 15.07
CA GLU A 966 -20.82 20.27 14.85
C GLU A 966 -20.40 19.46 13.63
N PHE A 967 -20.45 18.13 13.73
CA PHE A 967 -20.25 17.20 12.63
C PHE A 967 -21.47 16.28 12.55
N SER A 968 -22.13 16.22 11.40
CA SER A 968 -23.28 15.33 11.20
C SER A 968 -23.22 14.59 9.86
N GLU A 969 -23.74 13.36 9.89
CA GLU A 969 -23.84 12.46 8.75
C GLU A 969 -25.33 12.26 8.44
N ARG A 970 -25.73 12.62 7.22
CA ARG A 970 -27.13 12.57 6.76
C ARG A 970 -27.27 11.73 5.50
N HIS A 971 -26.53 10.62 5.48
CA HIS A 971 -26.46 9.71 4.33
C HIS A 971 -27.79 8.98 4.14
N THR A 972 -28.05 8.56 2.90
CA THR A 972 -29.02 7.52 2.59
C THR A 972 -28.31 6.33 1.95
N GLU A 973 -29.00 5.22 1.71
CA GLU A 973 -28.46 4.05 1.00
C GLU A 973 -27.86 4.38 -0.39
N LYS A 974 -28.36 5.44 -1.03
CA LYS A 974 -27.96 5.89 -2.38
C LYS A 974 -27.09 7.16 -2.36
N ARG A 975 -27.29 8.05 -1.38
CA ARG A 975 -26.72 9.41 -1.37
C ARG A 975 -25.80 9.67 -0.20
N VAL A 976 -24.73 10.41 -0.45
CA VAL A 976 -23.78 10.86 0.57
C VAL A 976 -24.09 12.28 1.01
N HIS A 977 -24.00 12.54 2.31
CA HIS A 977 -24.15 13.89 2.87
C HIS A 977 -23.40 13.99 4.20
N PHE A 978 -22.26 14.68 4.20
CA PHE A 978 -21.56 15.11 5.41
C PHE A 978 -21.78 16.60 5.61
N ARG A 979 -22.04 17.03 6.84
CA ARG A 979 -22.12 18.45 7.22
C ARG A 979 -21.13 18.74 8.33
N ILE A 980 -20.25 19.70 8.08
CA ILE A 980 -19.18 20.16 8.98
C ILE A 980 -19.44 21.62 9.31
N THR A 981 -19.88 21.92 10.53
CA THR A 981 -20.08 23.29 11.02
C THR A 981 -18.83 23.79 11.71
N LEU A 982 -18.28 24.89 11.24
CA LEU A 982 -17.00 25.46 11.70
C LEU A 982 -17.22 26.78 12.43
N ASP A 983 -16.36 27.06 13.41
CA ASP A 983 -16.25 28.39 13.99
C ASP A 983 -15.74 29.40 12.94
N ARG A 984 -16.50 30.48 12.73
CA ARG A 984 -16.20 31.46 11.68
C ARG A 984 -14.90 32.21 11.92
N LYS A 985 -14.56 32.53 13.17
CA LYS A 985 -13.35 33.31 13.51
C LYS A 985 -12.11 32.46 13.23
N LYS A 986 -12.13 31.19 13.64
CA LYS A 986 -10.99 30.26 13.49
C LYS A 986 -10.86 29.68 12.06
N SER A 987 -11.95 29.66 11.28
CA SER A 987 -11.99 29.03 9.95
C SER A 987 -12.23 29.99 8.78
N SER A 988 -11.98 31.28 8.96
CA SER A 988 -12.21 32.33 7.94
C SER A 988 -11.56 32.05 6.59
N ARG A 989 -10.40 31.36 6.58
CA ARG A 989 -9.68 30.93 5.37
C ARG A 989 -10.52 30.12 4.38
N PHE A 990 -11.51 29.36 4.84
CA PHE A 990 -12.36 28.56 3.95
C PHE A 990 -13.42 29.40 3.22
N LEU A 991 -13.82 30.55 3.78
CA LEU A 991 -14.82 31.43 3.17
C LEU A 991 -14.31 32.11 1.88
N GLN A 992 -12.99 32.20 1.73
CA GLN A 992 -12.29 32.80 0.58
C GLN A 992 -11.86 31.76 -0.47
N LYS A 993 -11.90 30.46 -0.14
CA LYS A 993 -11.47 29.39 -1.05
C LYS A 993 -12.49 29.18 -2.17
N SER A 994 -12.01 28.91 -3.38
CA SER A 994 -12.87 28.47 -4.47
C SER A 994 -13.40 27.05 -4.21
N ASN A 995 -14.49 26.65 -4.89
CA ASN A 995 -14.96 25.27 -4.81
C ASN A 995 -13.87 24.26 -5.24
N SER A 996 -12.99 24.63 -6.17
CA SER A 996 -11.87 23.79 -6.60
C SER A 996 -10.85 23.57 -5.46
N ASP A 997 -10.56 24.63 -4.69
CA ASP A 997 -9.65 24.53 -3.53
C ASP A 997 -10.24 23.68 -2.42
N LEU A 998 -11.56 23.77 -2.21
CA LEU A 998 -12.28 22.94 -1.26
C LEU A 998 -12.27 21.46 -1.69
N LEU A 999 -12.53 21.17 -2.97
CA LEU A 999 -12.45 19.80 -3.49
C LEU A 999 -11.05 19.18 -3.27
N ASN A 1000 -9.99 19.95 -3.51
CA ASN A 1000 -8.61 19.49 -3.29
C ASN A 1000 -8.29 19.29 -1.80
N TYR A 1001 -8.74 20.22 -0.94
CA TYR A 1001 -8.51 20.15 0.51
C TYR A 1001 -9.18 18.90 1.11
N PHE A 1002 -10.45 18.67 0.78
CA PHE A 1002 -11.22 17.52 1.25
C PHE A 1002 -10.99 16.24 0.44
N LYS A 1003 -10.01 16.21 -0.47
CA LYS A 1003 -9.67 15.01 -1.28
C LYS A 1003 -10.85 14.45 -2.08
N LEU A 1004 -11.72 15.33 -2.58
CA LEU A 1004 -12.90 15.02 -3.38
C LEU A 1004 -12.61 14.97 -4.89
N ARG A 1005 -11.41 14.51 -5.27
CA ARG A 1005 -11.01 14.27 -6.67
C ARG A 1005 -10.24 12.96 -6.75
N THR A 1006 -10.56 12.12 -7.74
CA THR A 1006 -9.82 10.91 -8.08
C THR A 1006 -9.67 10.76 -9.59
N SER A 1007 -8.63 10.08 -10.05
CA SER A 1007 -8.43 9.77 -11.47
C SER A 1007 -9.05 8.42 -11.82
N LEU A 1008 -9.78 8.38 -12.93
CA LEU A 1008 -10.26 7.17 -13.57
C LEU A 1008 -9.48 6.99 -14.87
N THR A 1009 -8.61 5.99 -14.92
CA THR A 1009 -7.82 5.67 -16.13
C THR A 1009 -8.32 4.36 -16.70
N GLU A 1010 -8.73 4.37 -17.97
CA GLU A 1010 -9.13 3.19 -18.70
C GLU A 1010 -7.90 2.45 -19.26
N ASN A 1011 -7.99 1.12 -19.23
CA ASN A 1011 -7.09 0.18 -19.92
C ASN A 1011 -7.98 -0.81 -20.67
N ARG A 1012 -8.10 -0.65 -21.99
CA ARG A 1012 -9.16 -1.25 -22.81
C ARG A 1012 -8.69 -2.59 -23.42
N VAL A 1013 -8.45 -3.58 -22.57
CA VAL A 1013 -8.03 -4.92 -23.00
C VAL A 1013 -9.22 -5.88 -22.92
N LEU A 1014 -9.51 -6.59 -24.00
CA LEU A 1014 -10.62 -7.54 -24.12
C LEU A 1014 -10.19 -8.74 -24.95
N PHE A 1015 -10.88 -9.87 -24.79
CA PHE A 1015 -10.84 -10.93 -25.80
C PHE A 1015 -11.67 -10.51 -27.01
N ASP A 1016 -11.08 -10.53 -28.19
CA ASP A 1016 -11.76 -10.16 -29.43
C ASP A 1016 -12.73 -11.25 -29.91
N ARG A 1017 -13.24 -11.14 -31.15
CA ARG A 1017 -14.18 -12.13 -31.71
C ARG A 1017 -13.59 -13.53 -31.88
N ASN A 1018 -12.27 -13.65 -31.98
CA ASN A 1018 -11.54 -14.91 -32.17
C ASN A 1018 -11.08 -15.52 -30.84
N GLY A 1019 -11.23 -14.79 -29.73
CA GLY A 1019 -10.77 -15.22 -28.42
C GLY A 1019 -9.31 -14.88 -28.14
N GLU A 1020 -8.74 -13.94 -28.89
CA GLU A 1020 -7.37 -13.45 -28.71
C GLU A 1020 -7.36 -12.16 -27.87
N LEU A 1021 -6.33 -11.96 -27.06
CA LEU A 1021 -6.21 -10.73 -26.26
C LEU A 1021 -5.79 -9.54 -27.10
N LYS A 1022 -6.62 -8.48 -27.07
CA LYS A 1022 -6.39 -7.27 -27.86
C LYS A 1022 -6.58 -6.01 -27.01
N GLU A 1023 -5.67 -5.06 -27.19
CA GLU A 1023 -5.75 -3.70 -26.62
C GLU A 1023 -6.39 -2.76 -27.65
N PHE A 1024 -7.50 -2.13 -27.27
CA PHE A 1024 -8.28 -1.26 -28.13
C PHE A 1024 -7.94 0.21 -27.89
N GLY A 1025 -7.66 0.97 -28.94
CA GLY A 1025 -7.23 2.37 -28.82
C GLY A 1025 -8.38 3.31 -28.45
N ASN A 1026 -9.55 3.10 -29.05
CA ASN A 1026 -10.75 3.91 -28.86
C ASN A 1026 -12.00 3.03 -28.65
N ILE A 1027 -13.09 3.60 -28.14
CA ILE A 1027 -14.34 2.83 -27.98
C ILE A 1027 -15.03 2.52 -29.30
N SER A 1028 -14.77 3.33 -30.34
CA SER A 1028 -15.34 3.14 -31.67
C SER A 1028 -14.83 1.86 -32.33
N GLU A 1029 -13.57 1.46 -32.07
CA GLU A 1029 -13.01 0.16 -32.46
C GLU A 1029 -13.75 -1.01 -31.79
N ILE A 1030 -14.01 -0.91 -30.47
CA ILE A 1030 -14.77 -1.92 -29.73
C ILE A 1030 -16.18 -2.06 -30.31
N ALA A 1031 -16.85 -0.93 -30.51
CA ALA A 1031 -18.20 -0.89 -31.07
C ALA A 1031 -18.23 -1.39 -32.53
N ALA A 1032 -17.20 -1.10 -33.32
CA ALA A 1032 -17.11 -1.54 -34.71
C ALA A 1032 -16.97 -3.06 -34.80
N GLU A 1033 -16.08 -3.64 -33.99
CA GLU A 1033 -15.88 -5.08 -33.97
C GLU A 1033 -17.13 -5.82 -33.46
N PHE A 1034 -17.77 -5.32 -32.41
CA PHE A 1034 -19.05 -5.83 -31.92
C PHE A 1034 -20.16 -5.77 -32.99
N PHE A 1035 -20.25 -4.65 -33.70
CA PHE A 1035 -21.30 -4.42 -34.69
C PHE A 1035 -21.27 -5.44 -35.82
N GLU A 1036 -20.08 -5.78 -36.33
CA GLU A 1036 -19.92 -6.78 -37.39
C GLU A 1036 -20.44 -8.15 -36.92
N VAL A 1037 -20.05 -8.60 -35.72
CA VAL A 1037 -20.51 -9.88 -35.16
C VAL A 1037 -22.03 -9.87 -34.95
N ARG A 1038 -22.59 -8.77 -34.45
CA ARG A 1038 -24.04 -8.67 -34.23
C ARG A 1038 -24.82 -8.62 -35.55
N ARG A 1039 -24.31 -7.93 -36.58
CA ARG A 1039 -24.90 -7.94 -37.93
C ARG A 1039 -24.96 -9.35 -38.49
N ASP A 1040 -23.83 -10.06 -38.47
CA ASP A 1040 -23.73 -11.42 -39.01
C ASP A 1040 -24.70 -12.38 -38.27
N LEU A 1041 -24.90 -12.17 -36.96
CA LEU A 1041 -25.88 -12.92 -36.17
C LEU A 1041 -27.32 -12.59 -36.57
N TYR A 1042 -27.66 -11.33 -36.83
CA TYR A 1042 -28.98 -10.96 -37.35
C TYR A 1042 -29.25 -11.57 -38.73
N GLU A 1043 -28.29 -11.54 -39.64
CA GLU A 1043 -28.43 -12.16 -40.96
C GLU A 1043 -28.66 -13.68 -40.84
N LYS A 1044 -27.90 -14.35 -39.95
CA LYS A 1044 -28.09 -15.76 -39.63
C LYS A 1044 -29.47 -16.03 -39.01
N ARG A 1045 -29.92 -15.18 -38.09
CA ARG A 1045 -31.25 -15.26 -37.46
C ARG A 1045 -32.36 -15.15 -38.50
N LEU A 1046 -32.31 -14.13 -39.35
CA LEU A 1046 -33.32 -13.91 -40.40
C LEU A 1046 -33.37 -15.08 -41.38
N LYS A 1047 -32.22 -15.61 -41.78
CA LYS A 1047 -32.14 -16.79 -42.64
C LYS A 1047 -32.84 -18.00 -42.01
N ILE A 1048 -32.55 -18.31 -40.75
CA ILE A 1048 -33.17 -19.46 -40.05
C ILE A 1048 -34.65 -19.21 -39.80
N GLN A 1049 -35.06 -17.98 -39.45
CA GLN A 1049 -36.48 -17.63 -39.30
C GLN A 1049 -37.25 -17.80 -40.61
N LYS A 1050 -36.65 -17.43 -41.74
CA LYS A 1050 -37.21 -17.69 -43.07
C LYS A 1050 -37.35 -19.20 -43.31
N GLU A 1051 -36.28 -19.98 -43.12
CA GLU A 1051 -36.29 -21.44 -43.28
C GLU A 1051 -37.36 -22.10 -42.38
N GLU A 1052 -37.51 -21.63 -41.13
CA GLU A 1052 -38.56 -22.09 -40.22
C GLU A 1052 -39.97 -21.74 -40.70
N CYS A 1053 -40.20 -20.51 -41.20
CA CYS A 1053 -41.49 -20.12 -41.74
C CYS A 1053 -41.86 -20.95 -42.98
N GLU A 1054 -40.89 -21.20 -43.86
CA GLU A 1054 -41.05 -22.10 -45.02
C GLU A 1054 -41.40 -23.52 -44.57
N ALA A 1055 -40.67 -24.08 -43.60
CA ALA A 1055 -40.94 -25.42 -43.06
C ALA A 1055 -42.31 -25.51 -42.36
N LYS A 1056 -42.71 -24.48 -41.59
CA LYS A 1056 -44.04 -24.41 -40.96
C LYS A 1056 -45.15 -24.35 -41.99
N LEU A 1057 -44.94 -23.65 -43.12
CA LEU A 1057 -45.88 -23.61 -44.23
C LEU A 1057 -46.01 -24.98 -44.89
N ILE A 1058 -44.88 -25.60 -45.27
CA ILE A 1058 -44.84 -26.94 -45.89
C ILE A 1058 -45.45 -28.00 -44.95
N TYR A 1059 -45.18 -27.91 -43.65
CA TYR A 1059 -45.76 -28.82 -42.65
C TYR A 1059 -47.29 -28.79 -42.68
N VAL A 1060 -47.89 -27.59 -42.72
CA VAL A 1060 -49.35 -27.40 -42.77
C VAL A 1060 -49.91 -27.78 -44.14
N GLU A 1061 -49.22 -27.45 -45.24
CA GLU A 1061 -49.61 -27.86 -46.60
C GLU A 1061 -49.61 -29.39 -46.75
N ASN A 1062 -48.61 -30.07 -46.22
CA ASN A 1062 -48.56 -31.53 -46.19
C ASN A 1062 -49.69 -32.10 -45.32
N GLN A 1063 -50.03 -31.50 -44.17
CA GLN A 1063 -51.18 -31.95 -43.38
C GLN A 1063 -52.50 -31.79 -44.14
N LEU A 1064 -52.72 -30.64 -44.80
CA LEU A 1064 -53.91 -30.37 -45.59
C LEU A 1064 -54.05 -31.37 -46.74
N ASN A 1065 -52.99 -31.53 -47.54
CA ASN A 1065 -52.97 -32.45 -48.68
C ASN A 1065 -53.15 -33.90 -48.23
N PHE A 1066 -52.56 -34.30 -47.09
CA PHE A 1066 -52.71 -35.65 -46.55
C PHE A 1066 -54.16 -35.93 -46.11
N ILE A 1067 -54.79 -35.00 -45.37
CA ILE A 1067 -56.19 -35.15 -44.95
C ILE A 1067 -57.12 -35.18 -46.16
N GLU A 1068 -56.92 -34.28 -47.13
CA GLU A 1068 -57.70 -34.25 -48.37
C GLU A 1068 -57.58 -35.58 -49.15
N MET A 1069 -56.36 -36.08 -49.34
CA MET A 1069 -56.10 -37.33 -50.04
C MET A 1069 -56.62 -38.58 -49.30
N VAL A 1070 -56.66 -38.57 -47.97
CA VAL A 1070 -57.23 -39.67 -47.18
C VAL A 1070 -58.76 -39.62 -47.21
N THR A 1071 -59.34 -38.42 -47.12
CA THR A 1071 -60.81 -38.22 -47.12
C THR A 1071 -61.45 -38.44 -48.50
N ASN A 1072 -60.73 -38.14 -49.59
CA ASN A 1072 -61.20 -38.38 -50.96
C ASN A 1072 -60.88 -39.80 -51.50
N GLY A 1073 -60.16 -40.62 -50.73
CA GLY A 1073 -59.82 -42.01 -51.09
C GLY A 1073 -58.56 -42.20 -51.92
N THR A 1074 -57.75 -41.16 -52.19
CA THR A 1074 -56.48 -41.25 -52.92
C THR A 1074 -55.40 -42.03 -52.14
N ILE A 1075 -55.36 -41.85 -50.81
CA ILE A 1075 -54.50 -42.60 -49.88
C ILE A 1075 -55.36 -43.53 -49.04
N GLU A 1076 -55.32 -44.82 -49.35
CA GLU A 1076 -56.03 -45.84 -48.59
C GLU A 1076 -55.13 -46.42 -47.49
N ILE A 1077 -55.22 -45.86 -46.28
CA ILE A 1077 -54.39 -46.26 -45.13
C ILE A 1077 -54.66 -47.72 -44.71
N ARG A 1078 -55.86 -48.25 -44.97
CA ARG A 1078 -56.30 -49.57 -44.50
C ARG A 1078 -55.57 -50.75 -45.18
N SER A 1079 -55.02 -50.54 -46.37
CA SER A 1079 -54.47 -51.62 -47.22
C SER A 1079 -52.94 -51.64 -47.30
N MET A 1080 -52.24 -50.66 -46.73
CA MET A 1080 -50.79 -50.48 -46.89
C MET A 1080 -50.03 -50.67 -45.57
N GLY A 1081 -48.88 -51.36 -45.61
CA GLY A 1081 -47.94 -51.37 -44.50
C GLY A 1081 -47.24 -50.01 -44.32
N ARG A 1082 -46.72 -49.71 -43.12
CA ARG A 1082 -46.07 -48.40 -42.83
C ARG A 1082 -44.99 -48.03 -43.85
N ASN A 1083 -44.11 -48.96 -44.21
CA ASN A 1083 -43.05 -48.70 -45.19
C ASN A 1083 -43.61 -48.36 -46.58
N GLN A 1084 -44.64 -49.08 -47.04
CA GLN A 1084 -45.30 -48.81 -48.33
C GLN A 1084 -46.00 -47.45 -48.33
N LEU A 1085 -46.58 -47.06 -47.19
CA LEU A 1085 -47.22 -45.76 -47.04
C LEU A 1085 -46.19 -44.63 -47.05
N GLU A 1086 -45.05 -44.80 -46.36
CA GLU A 1086 -43.94 -43.84 -46.40
C GLU A 1086 -43.35 -43.71 -47.82
N GLU A 1087 -43.18 -44.80 -48.57
CA GLU A 1087 -42.77 -44.78 -49.98
C GLU A 1087 -43.78 -44.04 -50.86
N LYS A 1088 -45.09 -44.32 -50.71
CA LYS A 1088 -46.15 -43.65 -51.48
C LYS A 1088 -46.24 -42.15 -51.16
N LEU A 1089 -46.05 -41.76 -49.90
CA LEU A 1089 -45.97 -40.35 -49.52
C LEU A 1089 -44.78 -39.66 -50.19
N GLN A 1090 -43.63 -40.33 -50.24
CA GLN A 1090 -42.45 -39.83 -50.95
C GLN A 1090 -42.71 -39.67 -52.46
N GLU A 1091 -43.33 -40.66 -53.11
CA GLU A 1091 -43.72 -40.60 -54.53
C GLU A 1091 -44.70 -39.47 -54.82
N MET A 1092 -45.65 -39.20 -53.91
CA MET A 1092 -46.62 -38.11 -54.01
C MET A 1092 -46.03 -36.73 -53.71
N GLY A 1093 -44.73 -36.65 -53.40
CA GLY A 1093 -44.03 -35.39 -53.14
C GLY A 1093 -44.20 -34.83 -51.73
N PHE A 1094 -44.71 -35.62 -50.77
CA PHE A 1094 -44.71 -35.21 -49.37
C PHE A 1094 -43.28 -35.18 -48.84
N ARG A 1095 -42.93 -34.10 -48.15
CA ARG A 1095 -41.64 -33.99 -47.47
C ARG A 1095 -41.70 -34.72 -46.13
N VAL A 1096 -40.61 -35.40 -45.76
CA VAL A 1096 -40.39 -35.83 -44.36
C VAL A 1096 -40.44 -34.60 -43.45
N ASP A 1097 -40.77 -34.79 -42.16
CA ASP A 1097 -41.06 -33.70 -41.22
C ASP A 1097 -40.16 -32.46 -41.44
N PRO A 1098 -40.71 -31.40 -42.06
CA PRO A 1098 -39.94 -30.21 -42.42
C PRO A 1098 -39.33 -29.53 -41.19
N MET A 1099 -40.00 -29.62 -40.04
CA MET A 1099 -39.54 -29.04 -38.78
C MET A 1099 -38.39 -29.84 -38.18
N ALA A 1100 -38.47 -31.17 -38.23
CA ALA A 1100 -37.38 -32.05 -37.79
C ALA A 1100 -36.12 -31.89 -38.65
N THR A 1101 -36.27 -31.48 -39.92
CA THR A 1101 -35.14 -31.24 -40.83
C THR A 1101 -34.33 -29.99 -40.45
N ILE A 1102 -34.96 -29.00 -39.81
CA ILE A 1102 -34.31 -27.78 -39.32
C ILE A 1102 -33.74 -27.98 -37.91
N ALA A 1103 -34.40 -28.79 -37.08
CA ALA A 1103 -33.95 -29.09 -35.73
C ALA A 1103 -32.63 -29.89 -35.74
N LYS A 1104 -31.52 -29.27 -35.29
CA LYS A 1104 -30.20 -29.91 -35.22
C LYS A 1104 -30.10 -31.10 -34.24
N ASN A 1105 -31.16 -31.40 -33.50
CA ASN A 1105 -31.19 -32.44 -32.46
C ASN A 1105 -32.22 -33.54 -32.76
N SER A 1106 -31.69 -34.72 -33.12
CA SER A 1106 -32.25 -36.06 -32.88
C SER A 1106 -33.41 -36.57 -33.75
N LYS A 1107 -33.18 -37.81 -34.22
CA LYS A 1107 -34.00 -38.71 -35.06
C LYS A 1107 -34.12 -38.30 -36.53
N LYS A 1108 -33.85 -39.26 -37.43
CA LYS A 1108 -34.08 -39.12 -38.88
C LYS A 1108 -35.50 -38.57 -39.09
N ALA A 1109 -35.62 -37.42 -39.76
CA ALA A 1109 -36.91 -36.87 -40.15
C ALA A 1109 -37.72 -37.95 -40.88
N ASN A 1110 -38.96 -38.16 -40.47
CA ASN A 1110 -39.84 -39.19 -41.02
C ASN A 1110 -41.24 -38.62 -41.23
N TYR A 1111 -42.17 -39.45 -41.71
CA TYR A 1111 -43.56 -39.05 -41.95
C TYR A 1111 -44.46 -39.15 -40.70
N GLY A 1112 -43.90 -39.34 -39.51
CA GLY A 1112 -44.65 -39.52 -38.27
C GLY A 1112 -45.65 -38.40 -37.99
N TYR A 1113 -45.31 -37.16 -38.33
CA TYR A 1113 -46.19 -35.99 -38.16
C TYR A 1113 -47.51 -36.04 -38.98
N LEU A 1114 -47.57 -36.88 -40.01
CA LEU A 1114 -48.78 -37.19 -40.78
C LEU A 1114 -49.40 -38.51 -40.32
N LEU A 1115 -48.57 -39.55 -40.18
CA LEU A 1115 -49.03 -40.92 -39.92
C LEU A 1115 -49.52 -41.16 -38.49
N GLU A 1116 -49.03 -40.39 -37.53
CA GLU A 1116 -49.39 -40.47 -36.12
C GLU A 1116 -50.43 -39.39 -35.75
N MET A 1117 -50.99 -38.70 -36.77
CA MET A 1117 -52.08 -37.77 -36.58
C MET A 1117 -53.32 -38.51 -36.05
N PRO A 1118 -53.94 -38.03 -34.95
CA PRO A 1118 -55.15 -38.63 -34.44
C PRO A 1118 -56.26 -38.66 -35.49
N VAL A 1119 -56.98 -39.78 -35.63
CA VAL A 1119 -58.09 -39.94 -36.60
C VAL A 1119 -59.16 -38.85 -36.43
N SER A 1120 -59.33 -38.31 -35.21
CA SER A 1120 -60.22 -37.18 -34.92
C SER A 1120 -59.89 -35.89 -35.69
N ARG A 1121 -58.69 -35.78 -36.26
CA ARG A 1121 -58.27 -34.66 -37.12
C ARG A 1121 -58.60 -34.87 -38.60
N LEU A 1122 -59.06 -36.06 -39.00
CA LEU A 1122 -59.48 -36.33 -40.38
C LEU A 1122 -60.92 -35.84 -40.61
N THR A 1123 -61.17 -34.54 -40.41
CA THR A 1123 -62.51 -33.93 -40.50
C THR A 1123 -62.48 -32.66 -41.36
N SER A 1124 -63.63 -32.29 -41.93
CA SER A 1124 -63.78 -31.02 -42.66
C SER A 1124 -63.49 -29.79 -41.79
N ASP A 1125 -63.80 -29.87 -40.50
CA ASP A 1125 -63.54 -28.80 -39.52
C ASP A 1125 -62.02 -28.59 -39.32
N GLU A 1126 -61.26 -29.67 -39.25
CA GLU A 1126 -59.80 -29.58 -39.15
C GLU A 1126 -59.18 -29.08 -40.45
N MET A 1127 -59.69 -29.49 -41.62
CA MET A 1127 -59.25 -28.95 -42.91
C MET A 1127 -59.42 -27.42 -42.95
N LYS A 1128 -60.58 -26.90 -42.54
CA LYS A 1128 -60.82 -25.45 -42.46
C LYS A 1128 -59.84 -24.75 -41.52
N ARG A 1129 -59.56 -25.33 -40.34
CA ARG A 1129 -58.56 -24.79 -39.40
C ARG A 1129 -57.15 -24.80 -39.99
N LEU A 1130 -56.80 -25.83 -40.76
CA LEU A 1130 -55.52 -25.92 -41.44
C LEU A 1130 -55.41 -24.94 -42.61
N GLU A 1131 -56.48 -24.64 -43.34
CA GLU A 1131 -56.52 -23.57 -44.35
C GLU A 1131 -56.28 -22.19 -43.73
N GLU A 1132 -56.97 -21.86 -42.63
CA GLU A 1132 -56.75 -20.62 -41.88
C GLU A 1132 -55.30 -20.55 -41.37
N ARG A 1133 -54.77 -21.67 -40.85
CA ARG A 1133 -53.39 -21.76 -40.40
C ARG A 1133 -52.40 -21.61 -41.56
N LYS A 1134 -52.68 -22.18 -42.74
CA LYS A 1134 -51.86 -22.07 -43.96
C LYS A 1134 -51.78 -20.61 -44.41
N SER A 1135 -52.92 -19.91 -44.46
CA SER A 1135 -52.98 -18.49 -44.79
C SER A 1135 -52.11 -17.66 -43.84
N ARG A 1136 -52.25 -17.87 -42.53
CA ARG A 1136 -51.40 -17.21 -41.52
C ARG A 1136 -49.91 -17.52 -41.68
N ARG A 1137 -49.53 -18.79 -41.93
CA ARG A 1137 -48.13 -19.17 -42.16
C ARG A 1137 -47.55 -18.54 -43.43
N ARG A 1138 -48.36 -18.36 -44.47
CA ARG A 1138 -47.95 -17.64 -45.69
C ARG A 1138 -47.68 -16.17 -45.41
N THR A 1139 -48.54 -15.49 -44.65
CA THR A 1139 -48.30 -14.11 -44.21
C THR A 1139 -47.05 -13.99 -43.32
N GLU A 1140 -46.82 -14.95 -42.41
CA GLU A 1140 -45.59 -15.00 -41.61
C GLU A 1140 -44.33 -15.19 -42.47
N LEU A 1141 -44.40 -15.99 -43.53
CA LEU A 1141 -43.30 -16.17 -44.48
C LEU A 1141 -43.05 -14.88 -45.28
N GLU A 1142 -44.08 -14.25 -45.83
CA GLU A 1142 -43.95 -12.97 -46.55
C GLU A 1142 -43.34 -11.87 -45.65
N ALA A 1143 -43.72 -11.85 -44.36
CA ALA A 1143 -43.11 -10.95 -43.38
C ALA A 1143 -41.64 -11.29 -43.10
N ALA A 1144 -41.27 -12.57 -43.00
CA ALA A 1144 -39.88 -13.01 -42.82
C ALA A 1144 -39.02 -12.73 -44.07
N GLU A 1145 -39.59 -12.83 -45.27
CA GLU A 1145 -38.90 -12.54 -46.53
C GLU A 1145 -38.68 -11.05 -46.78
N SER A 1146 -39.57 -10.20 -46.27
CA SER A 1146 -39.44 -8.74 -46.35
C SER A 1146 -38.61 -8.14 -45.20
N ALA A 1147 -38.33 -8.92 -44.15
CA ALA A 1147 -37.53 -8.48 -43.03
C ALA A 1147 -36.06 -8.31 -43.43
N ASP A 1148 -35.51 -7.13 -43.13
CA ASP A 1148 -34.08 -6.85 -43.27
C ASP A 1148 -33.44 -6.69 -41.88
N TRP A 1149 -32.14 -6.98 -41.80
CA TRP A 1149 -31.43 -6.95 -40.51
C TRP A 1149 -31.42 -5.56 -39.88
N LYS A 1150 -31.49 -4.48 -40.67
CA LYS A 1150 -31.48 -3.10 -40.15
C LYS A 1150 -32.80 -2.77 -39.48
N SER A 1151 -33.92 -3.07 -40.13
CA SER A 1151 -35.26 -2.78 -39.58
C SER A 1151 -35.55 -3.57 -38.31
N VAL A 1152 -35.20 -4.85 -38.30
CA VAL A 1152 -35.38 -5.70 -37.11
C VAL A 1152 -34.50 -5.23 -35.95
N TRP A 1153 -33.22 -4.95 -36.21
CA TRP A 1153 -32.33 -4.45 -35.16
C TRP A 1153 -32.78 -3.09 -34.62
N ARG A 1154 -33.18 -2.14 -35.48
CA ARG A 1154 -33.72 -0.84 -35.03
C ARG A 1154 -34.95 -1.01 -34.15
N SER A 1155 -35.89 -1.88 -34.52
CA SER A 1155 -37.09 -2.14 -33.72
C SER A 1155 -36.75 -2.70 -32.33
N GLU A 1156 -35.77 -3.58 -32.22
CA GLU A 1156 -35.30 -4.11 -30.93
C GLU A 1156 -34.57 -3.06 -30.10
N LEU A 1157 -33.78 -2.18 -30.74
CA LEU A 1157 -33.14 -1.03 -30.08
C LEU A 1157 -34.17 -0.03 -29.54
N ASP A 1158 -35.27 0.21 -30.25
CA ASP A 1158 -36.35 1.09 -29.82
C ASP A 1158 -37.03 0.57 -28.55
N LYS A 1159 -37.34 -0.74 -28.52
CA LYS A 1159 -37.89 -1.42 -27.32
C LYS A 1159 -36.95 -1.34 -26.13
N LEU A 1160 -35.64 -1.55 -26.36
CA LEU A 1160 -34.63 -1.42 -25.31
C LEU A 1160 -34.52 0.01 -24.79
N ALA A 1161 -34.49 1.01 -25.69
CA ALA A 1161 -34.41 2.42 -25.32
C ALA A 1161 -35.63 2.86 -24.49
N GLU A 1162 -36.83 2.41 -24.86
CA GLU A 1162 -38.06 2.65 -24.10
C GLU A 1162 -37.99 2.03 -22.70
N ALA A 1163 -37.56 0.77 -22.59
CA ALA A 1163 -37.44 0.08 -21.31
C ALA A 1163 -36.39 0.74 -20.39
N VAL A 1164 -35.24 1.15 -20.93
CA VAL A 1164 -34.22 1.90 -20.18
C VAL A 1164 -34.75 3.27 -19.74
N GLY A 1165 -35.50 3.96 -20.61
CA GLY A 1165 -36.12 5.25 -20.29
C GLY A 1165 -37.18 5.16 -19.19
N ASN A 1166 -37.97 4.08 -19.18
CA ASN A 1166 -38.98 3.83 -18.16
C ASN A 1166 -38.33 3.50 -16.80
N ASN A 1167 -37.26 2.69 -16.79
CA ASN A 1167 -36.49 2.38 -15.57
C ASN A 1167 -35.81 3.61 -14.94
N ARG A 1168 -35.56 4.68 -15.71
CA ARG A 1168 -35.02 5.95 -15.18
C ARG A 1168 -36.08 6.87 -14.60
N LYS A 1169 -37.35 6.69 -14.99
CA LYS A 1169 -38.48 7.48 -14.48
C LYS A 1169 -39.07 6.88 -13.21
N SER A 1170 -38.96 5.56 -13.03
CA SER A 1170 -39.22 4.85 -11.77
C SER A 1170 -38.11 5.07 -10.76
#